data_AF-A0A8J4GTC4-F1
#
_entry.id   AF-A0A8J4GTC4-F1
#
_cell.length_a   1.000
_cell.length_b   1.000
_cell.length_c   1.000
_cell.angle_alpha   90.00
_cell.angle_beta   90.00
_cell.angle_gamma   90.00
#
_symmetry.space_group_name_H-M   'P 1'
#
loop_
_entity.id
_entity.type
_entity.pdbx_description
1 polymer ?
#
loop_
_entity_poly.entity_id
_entity_poly.type
_entity_poly.pdbx_seq_one_letter_code
_entity_poly.pdbx_strand_id
1 'polypeptide(L)'
;METALGIGRRVVAKPSHPCRQLPSPAPRFQPTLRHLPNKRPATIICMAQRRRMIIKRRTPPAALRKKRRYVDEAQSLELDTQSARFSGRLTTEINSANGPIQLQRLIQSYGLHFSGTQVTMALARLAAFGTYQELSEEQLGAQTRATRRCLLLLRQRLHDCDIISYARASYSLGRLDIYDEGLMADLAEEAYGKLNLFSPDGLAALLTGMSMLGHRPPDRWLDLYLLEVYTRFSRFNGQELANILYSMARLQYNPSAVWVERCMECFRAAMSLPSVPPMAPAMVKFGFGLASLQIRPNFNWITAFVTRARPLLDTLTARELSVLLWSLSRMLKPAAAAAAAAAAASAAAAASAASAAAAAYPTLTSSGLGTDASAAVPPSNARKAESRDGGAVDGGTSSAVGVTTAAMATAMVSVGLDREFLDAWFRCSARRMSSSSAASLVLASQALAALQVTQLPSKYVNALLARLLTAVPRGSLTAGAAAQPPAAVMGTSLSAVELVSVLLSLVALRIRPGLQWMEACLLALESKLAELEAPVLCDLAWALARLQYQPSLEWAECFTSKCLTFQGSLTDQQTFLLAWAHRQLRLSLPDFLQHVPEKAIHPFLTPDGSHRNIGTTSDVDTSQLQMISDGVGRRSAPVLRAGQSVPGTKPSVLQSQVSKLLQ
;
A
#
# COMPACT_ATOMS: atom_id res chain seq x y z
N MET A 1 -33.18 16.80 44.21
CA MET A 1 -32.24 15.87 44.88
C MET A 1 -31.34 15.25 43.81
N GLU A 2 -30.37 15.94 43.22
CA GLU A 2 -29.48 17.01 43.73
C GLU A 2 -28.66 16.63 44.97
N THR A 3 -27.40 16.26 44.73
CA THR A 3 -26.16 16.77 45.38
C THR A 3 -24.99 16.13 44.59
N ALA A 4 -24.28 16.85 43.72
CA ALA A 4 -23.30 17.92 43.99
C ALA A 4 -21.99 17.39 44.63
N LEU A 5 -20.95 17.21 43.81
CA LEU A 5 -19.54 17.08 44.25
C LEU A 5 -18.67 18.08 43.48
N GLY A 6 -17.97 18.93 44.24
CA GLY A 6 -17.37 20.16 43.76
C GLY A 6 -15.95 20.04 43.20
N ILE A 7 -15.60 20.98 42.32
CA ILE A 7 -14.27 21.12 41.70
C ILE A 7 -13.33 21.86 42.65
N GLY A 8 -12.28 21.19 43.13
CA GLY A 8 -11.23 21.79 43.95
C GLY A 8 -9.93 22.04 43.20
N ARG A 9 -9.72 23.24 42.65
CA ARG A 9 -8.40 23.65 42.13
C ARG A 9 -7.41 23.82 43.29
N ARG A 10 -6.28 23.09 43.28
CA ARG A 10 -5.10 23.43 44.08
C ARG A 10 -3.92 23.79 43.19
N VAL A 11 -3.51 25.06 43.28
CA VAL A 11 -2.24 25.56 42.76
C VAL A 11 -1.12 25.05 43.68
N VAL A 12 -0.13 24.36 43.14
CA VAL A 12 1.05 23.91 43.89
C VAL A 12 2.23 24.81 43.55
N ALA A 13 2.77 25.47 44.57
CA ALA A 13 3.90 26.39 44.44
C ALA A 13 5.24 25.65 44.25
N LYS A 14 6.18 26.28 43.54
CA LYS A 14 7.58 25.83 43.42
C LYS A 14 8.32 25.98 44.75
N PRO A 15 9.06 24.98 45.23
CA PRO A 15 10.17 25.19 46.16
C PRO A 15 11.46 25.52 45.37
N SER A 16 12.09 26.63 45.73
CA SER A 16 13.45 26.98 45.31
C SER A 16 14.47 26.27 46.19
N HIS A 17 15.50 25.66 45.60
CA HIS A 17 16.66 25.15 46.33
C HIS A 17 17.97 25.81 45.83
N PRO A 18 18.93 26.06 46.74
CA PRO A 18 20.07 26.92 46.46
C PRO A 18 21.21 26.22 45.70
N CYS A 19 21.96 27.03 44.96
CA CYS A 19 23.16 26.62 44.23
C CYS A 19 24.26 26.13 45.20
N ARG A 20 24.77 24.92 45.00
CA ARG A 20 25.89 24.35 45.78
C ARG A 20 27.15 24.38 44.94
N GLN A 21 28.19 25.03 45.46
CA GLN A 21 29.45 25.29 44.75
C GLN A 21 30.24 24.00 44.47
N LEU A 22 30.90 23.95 43.31
CA LEU A 22 31.86 22.91 42.93
C LEU A 22 33.28 23.29 43.41
N PRO A 23 34.06 22.37 44.01
CA PRO A 23 35.45 22.61 44.34
C PRO A 23 36.40 22.42 43.14
N SER A 24 37.50 23.18 43.13
CA SER A 24 38.57 23.18 42.12
C SER A 24 39.45 21.91 42.16
N PRO A 25 40.21 21.56 41.11
CA PRO A 25 40.94 20.30 41.01
C PRO A 25 42.29 20.30 41.73
N ALA A 26 42.63 19.17 42.34
CA ALA A 26 43.92 18.90 42.99
C ALA A 26 45.02 18.45 41.98
N PRO A 27 46.33 18.56 42.32
CA PRO A 27 47.41 18.58 41.32
C PRO A 27 47.93 17.21 40.86
N ARG A 28 48.64 17.24 39.73
CA ARG A 28 49.29 16.08 39.08
C ARG A 28 50.44 15.52 39.93
N PHE A 29 50.38 14.23 40.26
CA PHE A 29 51.55 13.47 40.72
C PHE A 29 52.34 12.91 39.52
N GLN A 30 53.64 13.19 39.47
CA GLN A 30 54.61 12.47 38.63
C GLN A 30 55.23 11.32 39.46
N PRO A 31 55.32 10.08 38.94
CA PRO A 31 56.09 9.03 39.58
C PRO A 31 57.57 9.11 39.17
N THR A 32 58.45 9.05 40.16
CA THR A 32 59.91 9.04 39.98
C THR A 32 60.43 7.69 39.48
N LEU A 33 61.36 7.72 38.53
CA LEU A 33 62.10 6.55 38.06
C LEU A 33 63.03 6.01 39.16
N ARG A 34 62.94 4.71 39.47
CA ARG A 34 63.96 3.96 40.20
C ARG A 34 64.42 2.77 39.36
N HIS A 35 65.74 2.64 39.19
CA HIS A 35 66.37 1.51 38.53
C HIS A 35 66.32 0.24 39.39
N LEU A 36 65.98 -0.89 38.76
CA LEU A 36 66.28 -2.26 39.25
C LEU A 36 66.70 -3.15 38.05
N PRO A 37 67.45 -4.24 38.29
CA PRO A 37 68.38 -4.78 37.29
C PRO A 37 67.82 -5.88 36.35
N ASN A 38 68.57 -6.09 35.28
CA ASN A 38 68.39 -7.09 34.22
C ASN A 38 67.79 -8.45 34.65
N LYS A 39 66.64 -8.82 34.06
CA LYS A 39 66.24 -10.22 33.84
C LYS A 39 65.91 -10.42 32.36
N ARG A 40 66.36 -11.56 31.82
CA ARG A 40 66.26 -11.90 30.38
C ARG A 40 64.80 -11.93 29.91
N PRO A 41 64.49 -11.49 28.68
CA PRO A 41 63.12 -11.48 28.18
C PRO A 41 62.65 -12.90 27.86
N ALA A 42 61.69 -13.41 28.64
CA ALA A 42 60.86 -14.52 28.19
C ALA A 42 59.92 -14.00 27.09
N THR A 43 59.95 -14.62 25.92
CA THR A 43 59.15 -14.21 24.75
C THR A 43 57.67 -14.45 24.98
N ILE A 44 56.98 -13.46 25.59
CA ILE A 44 55.52 -13.46 25.70
C ILE A 44 54.93 -13.28 24.29
N ILE A 45 54.58 -14.39 23.65
CA ILE A 45 53.85 -14.39 22.38
C ILE A 45 52.46 -13.80 22.66
N CYS A 46 52.29 -12.52 22.33
CA CYS A 46 51.05 -11.80 22.55
C CYS A 46 49.87 -12.53 21.87
N MET A 47 48.74 -12.65 22.59
CA MET A 47 47.49 -13.26 22.10
C MET A 47 47.02 -12.69 20.74
N ALA A 48 47.35 -11.42 20.45
CA ALA A 48 47.10 -10.78 19.16
C ALA A 48 47.80 -11.49 17.98
N GLN A 49 48.99 -12.04 18.18
CA GLN A 49 49.78 -12.71 17.15
C GLN A 49 49.20 -14.11 16.85
N ARG A 50 48.68 -14.80 17.87
CA ARG A 50 47.92 -16.05 17.71
C ARG A 50 46.59 -15.82 16.96
N ARG A 51 45.86 -14.73 17.27
CA ARG A 51 44.67 -14.30 16.50
C ARG A 51 45.01 -13.97 15.05
N ARG A 52 46.11 -13.26 14.78
CA ARG A 52 46.56 -12.96 13.40
C ARG A 52 46.93 -14.21 12.59
N MET A 53 47.51 -15.24 13.21
CA MET A 53 47.77 -16.51 12.50
C MET A 53 46.51 -17.32 12.19
N ILE A 54 45.49 -17.29 13.06
CA ILE A 54 44.18 -17.91 12.78
C ILE A 54 43.49 -17.20 11.59
N ILE A 55 43.57 -15.87 11.52
CA ILE A 55 43.01 -15.07 10.42
C ILE A 55 43.76 -15.28 9.09
N LYS A 56 45.04 -15.68 9.12
CA LYS A 56 45.83 -15.99 7.90
C LYS A 56 45.51 -17.35 7.26
N ARG A 57 44.75 -18.23 7.92
CA ARG A 57 44.15 -19.38 7.21
C ARG A 57 43.02 -18.84 6.32
N ARG A 58 43.33 -18.65 5.03
CA ARG A 58 42.38 -18.19 3.99
C ARG A 58 41.05 -18.90 4.17
N THR A 59 40.04 -18.18 4.67
CA THR A 59 38.67 -18.70 4.69
C THR A 59 38.28 -19.02 3.25
N PRO A 60 37.84 -20.26 2.95
CA PRO A 60 37.56 -20.65 1.58
C PRO A 60 36.52 -19.70 0.97
N PRO A 61 36.67 -19.31 -0.31
CA PRO A 61 35.79 -18.34 -0.96
C PRO A 61 34.32 -18.73 -0.78
N ALA A 62 33.44 -17.74 -0.66
CA ALA A 62 32.03 -17.94 -0.29
C ALA A 62 31.29 -18.95 -1.19
N ALA A 63 31.69 -19.07 -2.46
CA ALA A 63 31.21 -20.09 -3.40
C ALA A 63 31.49 -21.53 -2.95
N LEU A 64 32.65 -21.82 -2.35
CA LEU A 64 32.97 -23.14 -1.80
C LEU A 64 32.23 -23.41 -0.48
N ARG A 65 31.96 -22.37 0.33
CA ARG A 65 31.08 -22.49 1.51
C ARG A 65 29.64 -22.85 1.10
N LYS A 66 29.12 -22.25 0.03
CA LYS A 66 27.80 -22.60 -0.54
C LYS A 66 27.73 -24.03 -1.10
N LYS A 67 28.87 -24.67 -1.41
CA LYS A 67 28.91 -26.03 -2.01
C LYS A 67 28.98 -27.17 -0.99
N ARG A 68 29.30 -26.90 0.28
CA ARG A 68 28.87 -27.79 1.37
C ARG A 68 27.37 -27.55 1.59
N ARG A 69 26.53 -28.19 0.77
CA ARG A 69 25.17 -28.51 1.19
C ARG A 69 25.33 -29.31 2.47
N TYR A 70 25.06 -28.68 3.61
CA TYR A 70 24.92 -29.43 4.85
C TYR A 70 23.72 -30.35 4.64
N VAL A 71 23.99 -31.64 4.53
CA VAL A 71 22.93 -32.63 4.43
C VAL A 71 22.15 -32.54 5.73
N ASP A 72 20.82 -32.53 5.67
CA ASP A 72 19.95 -32.73 6.84
C ASP A 72 19.98 -34.21 7.24
N GLU A 73 21.20 -34.70 7.42
CA GLU A 73 21.54 -36.06 7.76
C GLU A 73 21.38 -36.21 9.26
N ALA A 74 20.69 -37.27 9.62
CA ALA A 74 20.17 -37.41 10.95
C ALA A 74 21.21 -38.08 11.86
N GLN A 75 22.27 -37.32 12.17
CA GLN A 75 23.39 -37.78 12.99
C GLN A 75 22.92 -38.12 14.42
N SER A 76 23.40 -39.25 14.96
CA SER A 76 23.21 -39.58 16.37
C SER A 76 24.10 -38.68 17.21
N LEU A 77 23.49 -37.74 17.92
CA LEU A 77 24.16 -36.88 18.89
C LEU A 77 23.85 -37.40 20.29
N GLU A 78 24.78 -38.18 20.84
CA GLU A 78 24.75 -38.65 22.23
C GLU A 78 25.20 -37.50 23.15
N LEU A 79 24.22 -36.84 23.77
CA LEU A 79 24.42 -35.79 24.75
C LEU A 79 24.13 -36.36 26.14
N ASP A 80 25.18 -36.49 26.95
CA ASP A 80 25.06 -36.84 28.36
C ASP A 80 24.19 -35.80 29.11
N THR A 81 23.00 -36.23 29.53
CA THR A 81 22.01 -35.42 30.24
C THR A 81 22.42 -35.07 31.67
N GLN A 82 23.36 -35.80 32.27
CA GLN A 82 23.90 -35.54 33.60
C GLN A 82 25.04 -34.52 33.58
N SER A 83 25.58 -34.19 32.40
CA SER A 83 26.65 -33.22 32.27
C SER A 83 26.20 -31.81 32.67
N ALA A 84 26.93 -31.14 33.56
CA ALA A 84 26.73 -29.73 33.87
C ALA A 84 26.83 -28.80 32.63
N ARG A 85 27.39 -29.29 31.51
CA ARG A 85 27.45 -28.57 30.22
C ARG A 85 26.31 -28.94 29.26
N PHE A 86 25.39 -29.82 29.64
CA PHE A 86 24.31 -30.34 28.79
C PHE A 86 23.49 -29.20 28.18
N SER A 87 22.94 -28.29 29.00
CA SER A 87 22.10 -27.18 28.49
C SER A 87 22.85 -26.26 27.51
N GLY A 88 24.13 -25.97 27.77
CA GLY A 88 24.98 -25.20 26.85
C GLY A 88 25.26 -25.93 25.53
N ARG A 89 25.51 -27.24 25.59
CA ARG A 89 25.67 -28.09 24.40
C ARG A 89 24.38 -28.20 23.60
N LEU A 90 23.25 -28.48 24.25
CA LEU A 90 21.93 -28.56 23.62
C LEU A 90 21.56 -27.26 22.91
N THR A 91 21.81 -26.11 23.55
CA THR A 91 21.64 -24.78 22.93
C THR A 91 22.54 -24.60 21.70
N THR A 92 23.76 -25.14 21.75
CA THR A 92 24.69 -25.15 20.61
C THR A 92 24.18 -26.04 19.48
N GLU A 93 23.62 -27.22 19.78
CA GLU A 93 23.07 -28.14 18.76
C GLU A 93 21.78 -27.63 18.11
N ILE A 94 20.89 -26.98 18.87
CA ILE A 94 19.73 -26.27 18.29
C ILE A 94 20.21 -25.15 17.34
N ASN A 95 21.27 -24.42 17.73
CA ASN A 95 21.85 -23.39 16.89
C ASN A 95 22.66 -23.93 15.70
N SER A 96 23.24 -25.14 15.77
CA SER A 96 24.02 -25.78 14.71
C SER A 96 23.14 -26.56 13.71
N ALA A 97 21.90 -26.92 14.09
CA ALA A 97 21.00 -27.76 13.31
C ALA A 97 20.86 -27.30 11.85
N ASN A 98 21.12 -28.19 10.90
CA ASN A 98 21.18 -27.84 9.47
C ASN A 98 19.83 -27.98 8.76
N GLY A 99 18.91 -28.76 9.32
CA GLY A 99 17.54 -28.87 8.81
C GLY A 99 16.55 -29.42 9.85
N PRO A 100 15.27 -29.55 9.45
CA PRO A 100 14.20 -29.99 10.33
C PRO A 100 14.33 -31.44 10.81
N ILE A 101 14.99 -32.35 10.07
CA ILE A 101 15.14 -33.75 10.51
C ILE A 101 16.10 -33.84 11.69
N GLN A 102 17.26 -33.18 11.62
CA GLN A 102 18.19 -33.10 12.74
C GLN A 102 17.52 -32.48 13.99
N LEU A 103 16.76 -31.41 13.81
CA LEU A 103 16.07 -30.72 14.91
C LEU A 103 14.90 -31.54 15.48
N GLN A 104 14.14 -32.28 14.63
CA GLN A 104 13.12 -33.22 15.08
C GLN A 104 13.74 -34.27 16.03
N ARG A 105 14.91 -34.83 15.69
CA ARG A 105 15.58 -35.82 16.54
C ARG A 105 16.04 -35.23 17.88
N LEU A 106 16.62 -34.03 17.89
CA LEU A 106 16.98 -33.34 19.14
C LEU A 106 15.76 -33.15 20.07
N ILE A 107 14.61 -32.74 19.51
CA ILE A 107 13.35 -32.57 20.26
C ILE A 107 12.78 -33.94 20.71
N GLN A 108 12.94 -34.99 19.91
CA GLN A 108 12.49 -36.34 20.26
C GLN A 108 13.30 -36.95 21.40
N SER A 109 14.63 -36.88 21.35
CA SER A 109 15.52 -37.46 22.36
C SER A 109 15.60 -36.63 23.64
N TYR A 110 15.65 -35.29 23.52
CA TYR A 110 15.99 -34.41 24.65
C TYR A 110 14.88 -33.42 25.03
N GLY A 111 13.73 -33.41 24.34
CA GLY A 111 12.68 -32.40 24.50
C GLY A 111 12.16 -32.17 25.93
N LEU A 112 12.17 -33.20 26.79
CA LEU A 112 11.78 -33.06 28.20
C LEU A 112 12.75 -32.21 29.03
N HIS A 113 14.00 -32.09 28.58
CA HIS A 113 15.04 -31.27 29.20
C HIS A 113 15.19 -29.87 28.57
N PHE A 114 14.35 -29.52 27.59
CA PHE A 114 14.39 -28.18 26.99
C PHE A 114 13.87 -27.14 27.99
N SER A 115 14.63 -26.06 28.20
CA SER A 115 14.09 -24.85 28.82
C SER A 115 13.12 -24.12 27.87
N GLY A 116 12.26 -23.25 28.40
CA GLY A 116 11.39 -22.40 27.57
C GLY A 116 12.18 -21.64 26.48
N THR A 117 13.35 -21.10 26.82
CA THR A 117 14.28 -20.48 25.86
C THR A 117 14.70 -21.43 24.74
N GLN A 118 15.05 -22.69 25.06
CA GLN A 118 15.44 -23.69 24.05
C GLN A 118 14.27 -24.12 23.16
N VAL A 119 13.05 -24.22 23.69
CA VAL A 119 11.84 -24.48 22.89
C VAL A 119 11.61 -23.35 21.88
N THR A 120 11.69 -22.09 22.30
CA THR A 120 11.49 -20.96 21.38
C THR A 120 12.63 -20.79 20.38
N MET A 121 13.86 -21.15 20.74
CA MET A 121 14.98 -21.23 19.80
C MET A 121 14.77 -22.33 18.75
N ALA A 122 14.27 -23.51 19.14
CA ALA A 122 13.93 -24.56 18.21
C ALA A 122 12.81 -24.14 17.26
N LEU A 123 11.73 -23.52 17.77
CA LEU A 123 10.68 -22.93 16.93
C LEU A 123 11.22 -21.90 15.94
N ALA A 124 12.12 -21.01 16.37
CA ALA A 124 12.74 -20.02 15.48
C ALA A 124 13.60 -20.66 14.38
N ARG A 125 14.30 -21.76 14.67
CA ARG A 125 15.08 -22.50 13.66
C ARG A 125 14.16 -23.24 12.69
N LEU A 126 13.07 -23.85 13.16
CA LEU A 126 12.02 -24.44 12.32
C LEU A 126 11.40 -23.39 11.39
N ALA A 127 11.07 -22.20 11.91
CA ALA A 127 10.56 -21.07 11.13
C ALA A 127 11.57 -20.53 10.10
N ALA A 128 12.87 -20.61 10.39
CA ALA A 128 13.91 -20.18 9.46
C ALA A 128 14.05 -21.14 8.26
N PHE A 129 14.03 -22.46 8.49
CA PHE A 129 14.25 -23.46 7.43
C PHE A 129 13.29 -23.31 6.25
N GLY A 130 11.99 -23.16 6.51
CA GLY A 130 10.97 -22.98 5.47
C GLY A 130 11.08 -21.67 4.67
N THR A 131 12.05 -20.79 4.97
CA THR A 131 12.21 -19.48 4.30
C THR A 131 13.51 -19.28 3.55
N TYR A 132 14.44 -20.22 3.65
CA TYR A 132 15.71 -20.23 2.90
C TYR A 132 15.91 -21.47 2.04
N GLN A 133 15.10 -22.51 2.22
CA GLN A 133 15.28 -23.81 1.59
C GLN A 133 13.93 -24.40 1.16
N GLU A 134 13.90 -24.90 -0.07
CA GLU A 134 12.86 -25.83 -0.53
C GLU A 134 13.06 -27.13 0.25
N LEU A 135 12.11 -27.45 1.14
CA LEU A 135 12.13 -28.65 1.97
C LEU A 135 11.62 -29.84 1.16
N SER A 136 12.25 -31.00 1.29
CA SER A 136 11.65 -32.25 0.80
C SER A 136 10.37 -32.58 1.58
N GLU A 137 9.53 -33.45 1.03
CA GLU A 137 8.31 -33.92 1.72
C GLU A 137 8.62 -34.53 3.11
N GLU A 138 9.70 -35.30 3.22
CA GLU A 138 10.19 -35.83 4.48
C GLU A 138 10.59 -34.72 5.46
N GLN A 139 11.31 -33.70 4.98
CA GLN A 139 11.71 -32.55 5.78
C GLN A 139 10.52 -31.69 6.24
N LEU A 140 9.50 -31.51 5.40
CA LEU A 140 8.27 -30.81 5.74
C LEU A 140 7.45 -31.59 6.78
N GLY A 141 7.36 -32.92 6.62
CA GLY A 141 6.80 -33.81 7.64
C GLY A 141 7.57 -33.75 8.96
N ALA A 142 8.90 -33.67 8.90
CA ALA A 142 9.75 -33.53 10.07
C ALA A 142 9.56 -32.19 10.79
N GLN A 143 9.53 -31.09 10.02
CA GLN A 143 9.24 -29.75 10.52
C GLN A 143 7.88 -29.72 11.21
N THR A 144 6.84 -30.30 10.60
CA THR A 144 5.48 -30.37 11.16
C THR A 144 5.45 -31.12 12.50
N ARG A 145 6.08 -32.31 12.58
CA ARG A 145 6.15 -33.11 13.82
C ARG A 145 6.96 -32.41 14.91
N ALA A 146 8.11 -31.82 14.55
CA ALA A 146 8.96 -31.06 15.46
C ALA A 146 8.21 -29.87 16.05
N THR A 147 7.53 -29.08 15.20
CA THR A 147 6.74 -27.92 15.62
C THR A 147 5.61 -28.32 16.56
N ARG A 148 4.80 -29.34 16.23
CA ARG A 148 3.72 -29.83 17.11
C ARG A 148 4.25 -30.21 18.50
N ARG A 149 5.40 -30.86 18.59
CA ARG A 149 6.02 -31.21 19.88
C ARG A 149 6.58 -29.99 20.62
N CYS A 150 7.13 -29.00 19.91
CA CYS A 150 7.51 -27.72 20.50
C CYS A 150 6.31 -26.92 21.05
N LEU A 151 5.13 -26.98 20.43
CA LEU A 151 3.92 -26.31 20.97
C LEU A 151 3.52 -26.87 22.34
N LEU A 152 3.49 -28.20 22.47
CA LEU A 152 3.19 -28.88 23.73
C LEU A 152 4.21 -28.52 24.83
N LEU A 153 5.50 -28.54 24.49
CA LEU A 153 6.57 -28.16 25.42
C LEU A 153 6.51 -26.67 25.78
N LEU A 154 6.19 -25.78 24.84
CA LEU A 154 6.06 -24.34 25.08
C LEU A 154 4.91 -24.06 26.03
N ARG A 155 3.75 -24.70 25.83
CA ARG A 155 2.57 -24.54 26.72
C ARG A 155 2.88 -24.98 28.16
N GLN A 156 3.67 -26.05 28.34
CA GLN A 156 4.13 -26.51 29.66
C GLN A 156 5.20 -25.61 30.30
N ARG A 157 5.90 -24.76 29.52
CA ARG A 157 7.08 -23.99 29.93
C ARG A 157 6.93 -22.49 29.72
N LEU A 158 5.72 -22.00 29.49
CA LEU A 158 5.47 -20.61 29.13
C LEU A 158 5.79 -19.63 30.28
N HIS A 159 5.48 -20.03 31.52
CA HIS A 159 5.83 -19.27 32.72
C HIS A 159 7.35 -19.27 33.00
N ASP A 160 8.07 -20.31 32.54
CA ASP A 160 9.53 -20.47 32.68
C ASP A 160 10.34 -19.72 31.58
N CYS A 161 9.66 -19.02 30.65
CA CYS A 161 10.31 -18.33 29.53
C CYS A 161 10.98 -17.01 29.95
N ASP A 162 12.16 -16.74 29.38
CA ASP A 162 12.74 -15.39 29.42
C ASP A 162 11.95 -14.41 28.52
N ILE A 163 12.12 -13.10 28.76
CA ILE A 163 11.39 -12.03 28.07
C ILE A 163 11.57 -12.10 26.54
N ILE A 164 12.78 -12.44 26.09
CA ILE A 164 13.13 -12.54 24.66
C ILE A 164 12.39 -13.73 24.03
N SER A 165 12.13 -14.77 24.80
CA SER A 165 11.46 -15.99 24.35
C SER A 165 9.99 -15.79 24.04
N TYR A 166 9.25 -14.91 24.74
CA TYR A 166 7.86 -14.59 24.35
C TYR A 166 7.79 -13.91 22.96
N ALA A 167 8.66 -12.93 22.72
CA ALA A 167 8.76 -12.27 21.42
C ALA A 167 9.19 -13.24 20.31
N ARG A 168 10.19 -14.10 20.60
CA ARG A 168 10.65 -15.14 19.68
C ARG A 168 9.56 -16.17 19.39
N ALA A 169 8.81 -16.61 20.39
CA ALA A 169 7.69 -17.54 20.25
C ALA A 169 6.63 -16.96 19.32
N SER A 170 6.05 -15.80 19.68
CA SER A 170 5.03 -15.11 18.88
C SER A 170 5.48 -14.97 17.41
N TYR A 171 6.69 -14.43 17.18
CA TYR A 171 7.21 -14.26 15.82
C TYR A 171 7.43 -15.57 15.08
N SER A 172 7.90 -16.63 15.76
CA SER A 172 8.12 -17.94 15.13
C SER A 172 6.82 -18.65 14.79
N LEU A 173 5.81 -18.55 15.65
CA LEU A 173 4.46 -19.09 15.40
C LEU A 173 3.82 -18.40 14.20
N GLY A 174 3.85 -17.06 14.14
CA GLY A 174 3.39 -16.29 12.99
C GLY A 174 4.17 -16.52 11.70
N ARG A 175 5.43 -16.98 11.79
CA ARG A 175 6.25 -17.38 10.64
C ARG A 175 6.02 -18.81 10.17
N LEU A 176 5.53 -19.68 11.06
CA LEU A 176 5.13 -21.05 10.77
C LEU A 176 3.65 -21.17 10.36
N ASP A 177 2.89 -20.07 10.48
CA ASP A 177 1.44 -19.98 10.21
C ASP A 177 0.62 -20.96 11.04
N ILE A 178 0.96 -21.10 12.33
CA ILE A 178 0.28 -21.99 13.27
C ILE A 178 -0.38 -21.18 14.38
N TYR A 179 -1.71 -21.23 14.41
CA TYR A 179 -2.53 -20.58 15.41
C TYR A 179 -3.05 -21.58 16.45
N ASP A 180 -2.76 -21.33 17.72
CA ASP A 180 -3.41 -21.91 18.89
C ASP A 180 -3.89 -20.71 19.73
N GLU A 181 -5.21 -20.51 19.78
CA GLU A 181 -5.83 -19.36 20.43
C GLU A 181 -5.51 -19.30 21.92
N GLY A 182 -5.54 -20.44 22.62
CA GLY A 182 -5.23 -20.51 24.04
C GLY A 182 -3.77 -20.18 24.31
N LEU A 183 -2.84 -20.80 23.56
CA LEU A 183 -1.41 -20.50 23.71
C LEU A 183 -1.07 -19.03 23.40
N MET A 184 -1.75 -18.42 22.43
CA MET A 184 -1.55 -17.00 22.11
C MET A 184 -2.14 -16.06 23.18
N ALA A 185 -3.29 -16.41 23.76
CA ALA A 185 -3.88 -15.68 24.89
C ALA A 185 -2.99 -15.78 26.14
N ASP A 186 -2.54 -16.99 26.49
CA ASP A 186 -1.61 -17.24 27.60
C ASP A 186 -0.30 -16.44 27.40
N LEU A 187 0.24 -16.41 26.17
CA LEU A 187 1.45 -15.65 25.82
C LEU A 187 1.23 -14.14 25.91
N ALA A 188 0.07 -13.64 25.51
CA ALA A 188 -0.28 -12.23 25.60
C ALA A 188 -0.40 -11.78 27.07
N GLU A 189 -1.07 -12.54 27.92
CA GLU A 189 -1.22 -12.24 29.36
C GLU A 189 0.14 -12.30 30.08
N GLU A 190 0.96 -13.32 29.82
CA GLU A 190 2.33 -13.40 30.35
C GLU A 190 3.24 -12.24 29.91
N ALA A 191 3.06 -11.77 28.67
CA ALA A 191 3.80 -10.61 28.17
C ALA A 191 3.29 -9.28 28.74
N TYR A 192 2.01 -9.16 29.11
CA TYR A 192 1.34 -7.92 29.53
C TYR A 192 2.07 -7.24 30.70
N GLY A 193 2.32 -7.98 31.79
CA GLY A 193 3.04 -7.47 32.96
C GLY A 193 4.55 -7.25 32.75
N LYS A 194 5.08 -7.62 31.56
CA LYS A 194 6.50 -7.59 31.22
C LYS A 194 6.84 -6.63 30.08
N LEU A 195 5.85 -5.94 29.47
CA LEU A 195 6.02 -5.09 28.27
C LEU A 195 7.10 -4.01 28.40
N ASN A 196 7.24 -3.41 29.58
CA ASN A 196 8.29 -2.45 29.90
C ASN A 196 9.73 -3.03 29.80
N LEU A 197 9.89 -4.34 30.01
CA LEU A 197 11.19 -5.03 30.00
C LEU A 197 11.66 -5.48 28.60
N PHE A 198 10.77 -5.52 27.60
CA PHE A 198 11.15 -5.93 26.23
C PHE A 198 12.08 -4.90 25.58
N SER A 199 13.00 -5.36 24.73
CA SER A 199 13.74 -4.49 23.82
C SER A 199 12.83 -3.94 22.71
N PRO A 200 13.21 -2.85 22.00
CA PRO A 200 12.48 -2.34 20.82
C PRO A 200 12.20 -3.42 19.77
N ASP A 201 13.23 -4.20 19.40
CA ASP A 201 13.11 -5.37 18.52
C ASP A 201 12.16 -6.44 19.10
N GLY A 202 12.24 -6.71 20.41
CA GLY A 202 11.37 -7.65 21.11
C GLY A 202 9.89 -7.26 21.03
N LEU A 203 9.56 -5.98 21.26
CA LEU A 203 8.20 -5.47 21.09
C LEU A 203 7.73 -5.59 19.65
N ALA A 204 8.54 -5.15 18.69
CA ALA A 204 8.22 -5.22 17.27
C ALA A 204 7.98 -6.67 16.81
N ALA A 205 8.81 -7.62 17.23
CA ALA A 205 8.66 -9.04 16.94
C ALA A 205 7.40 -9.65 17.59
N LEU A 206 7.13 -9.31 18.86
CA LEU A 206 5.95 -9.76 19.61
C LEU A 206 4.64 -9.38 18.90
N LEU A 207 4.46 -8.10 18.56
CA LEU A 207 3.27 -7.63 17.84
C LEU A 207 3.23 -8.14 16.38
N THR A 208 4.39 -8.27 15.73
CA THR A 208 4.46 -8.83 14.37
C THR A 208 3.93 -10.25 14.34
N GLY A 209 4.36 -11.11 15.27
CA GLY A 209 3.88 -12.50 15.36
C GLY A 209 2.37 -12.61 15.61
N MET A 210 1.85 -11.83 16.56
CA MET A 210 0.39 -11.75 16.84
C MET A 210 -0.38 -11.32 15.58
N SER A 211 0.05 -10.25 14.92
CA SER A 211 -0.58 -9.77 13.68
C SER A 211 -0.45 -10.73 12.49
N MET A 212 0.61 -11.56 12.45
CA MET A 212 0.79 -12.58 11.44
C MET A 212 -0.29 -13.66 11.52
N LEU A 213 -0.63 -14.08 12.74
CA LEU A 213 -1.69 -15.05 13.04
C LEU A 213 -3.11 -14.45 13.07
N GLY A 214 -3.24 -13.12 12.95
CA GLY A 214 -4.52 -12.43 13.13
C GLY A 214 -5.01 -12.37 14.58
N HIS A 215 -4.19 -12.79 15.55
CA HIS A 215 -4.52 -12.73 16.97
C HIS A 215 -4.50 -11.28 17.45
N ARG A 216 -5.65 -10.72 17.80
CA ARG A 216 -5.78 -9.38 18.38
C ARG A 216 -5.82 -9.48 19.91
N PRO A 217 -4.80 -8.99 20.63
CA PRO A 217 -4.86 -8.87 22.09
C PRO A 217 -5.99 -7.91 22.52
N PRO A 218 -6.48 -8.00 23.77
CA PRO A 218 -7.46 -7.06 24.31
C PRO A 218 -7.00 -5.61 24.17
N ASP A 219 -7.92 -4.65 23.98
CA ASP A 219 -7.53 -3.25 23.72
C ASP A 219 -6.69 -2.64 24.86
N ARG A 220 -6.95 -3.00 26.13
CA ARG A 220 -6.11 -2.65 27.30
C ARG A 220 -4.63 -3.07 27.17
N TRP A 221 -4.36 -4.14 26.44
CA TRP A 221 -3.02 -4.66 26.15
C TRP A 221 -2.38 -3.82 25.05
N LEU A 222 -3.13 -3.51 23.99
CA LEU A 222 -2.67 -2.68 22.87
C LEU A 222 -2.37 -1.25 23.34
N ASP A 223 -3.20 -0.66 24.21
CA ASP A 223 -2.94 0.66 24.79
C ASP A 223 -1.67 0.70 25.64
N LEU A 224 -1.47 -0.29 26.53
CA LEU A 224 -0.23 -0.38 27.31
C LEU A 224 0.99 -0.60 26.40
N TYR A 225 0.87 -1.49 25.40
CA TYR A 225 1.91 -1.71 24.41
C TYR A 225 2.27 -0.42 23.64
N LEU A 226 1.27 0.37 23.23
CA LEU A 226 1.51 1.61 22.51
C LEU A 226 2.09 2.72 23.38
N LEU A 227 1.71 2.79 24.66
CA LEU A 227 2.36 3.66 25.66
C LEU A 227 3.84 3.28 25.84
N GLU A 228 4.13 1.98 25.92
CA GLU A 228 5.47 1.43 26.06
C GLU A 228 6.36 1.64 24.82
N VAL A 229 5.78 1.62 23.62
CA VAL A 229 6.45 2.07 22.39
C VAL A 229 6.64 3.60 22.39
N TYR A 230 5.62 4.36 22.80
CA TYR A 230 5.62 5.82 22.76
C TYR A 230 6.74 6.43 23.62
N THR A 231 6.89 5.96 24.87
CA THR A 231 7.95 6.40 25.79
C THR A 231 9.36 6.08 25.28
N ARG A 232 9.49 5.13 24.35
CA ARG A 232 10.77 4.60 23.86
C ARG A 232 11.04 4.87 22.38
N PHE A 233 10.20 5.64 21.69
CA PHE A 233 10.27 5.90 20.24
C PHE A 233 11.68 6.22 19.69
N SER A 234 12.49 6.98 20.43
CA SER A 234 13.86 7.35 20.05
C SER A 234 14.87 6.19 20.04
N ARG A 235 14.51 5.03 20.60
CA ARG A 235 15.32 3.80 20.61
C ARG A 235 14.98 2.84 19.47
N PHE A 236 13.85 3.04 18.79
CA PHE A 236 13.42 2.19 17.69
C PHE A 236 14.12 2.58 16.39
N ASN A 237 14.50 1.58 15.59
CA ASN A 237 14.95 1.81 14.23
C ASN A 237 13.76 1.82 13.24
N GLY A 238 13.99 2.29 12.01
CA GLY A 238 12.94 2.40 10.99
C GLY A 238 12.26 1.08 10.62
N GLN A 239 12.95 -0.06 10.71
CA GLN A 239 12.37 -1.37 10.42
C GLN A 239 11.43 -1.86 11.52
N GLU A 240 11.76 -1.60 12.79
CA GLU A 240 10.92 -1.91 13.93
C GLU A 240 9.64 -1.04 13.89
N LEU A 241 9.78 0.27 13.66
CA LEU A 241 8.63 1.18 13.50
C LEU A 241 7.72 0.75 12.33
N ALA A 242 8.31 0.38 11.20
CA ALA A 242 7.57 -0.15 10.05
C ALA A 242 6.86 -1.48 10.35
N ASN A 243 7.50 -2.38 11.11
CA ASN A 243 6.87 -3.62 11.55
C ASN A 243 5.68 -3.34 12.49
N ILE A 244 5.83 -2.42 13.46
CA ILE A 244 4.76 -2.07 14.41
C ILE A 244 3.56 -1.45 13.68
N LEU A 245 3.78 -0.44 12.82
CA LEU A 245 2.71 0.21 12.07
C LEU A 245 2.01 -0.76 11.09
N TYR A 246 2.78 -1.63 10.44
CA TYR A 246 2.24 -2.70 9.58
C TYR A 246 1.40 -3.72 10.38
N SER A 247 1.83 -4.06 11.61
CA SER A 247 1.13 -5.00 12.47
C SER A 247 -0.19 -4.43 12.98
N MET A 248 -0.22 -3.15 13.38
CA MET A 248 -1.47 -2.47 13.75
C MET A 248 -2.46 -2.40 12.59
N ALA A 249 -1.98 -2.10 11.38
CA ALA A 249 -2.81 -2.13 10.17
C ALA A 249 -3.43 -3.51 9.90
N ARG A 250 -2.69 -4.59 10.15
CA ARG A 250 -3.21 -5.96 10.05
C ARG A 250 -4.23 -6.31 11.15
N LEU A 251 -4.00 -5.84 12.38
CA LEU A 251 -4.93 -6.01 13.51
C LEU A 251 -6.13 -5.05 13.48
N GLN A 252 -6.16 -4.14 12.49
CA GLN A 252 -7.16 -3.07 12.36
C GLN A 252 -7.26 -2.18 13.62
N TYR A 253 -6.16 -2.03 14.35
CA TYR A 253 -6.08 -1.15 15.52
C TYR A 253 -5.67 0.26 15.10
N ASN A 254 -6.46 1.26 15.48
CA ASN A 254 -6.20 2.65 15.12
C ASN A 254 -5.54 3.41 16.28
N PRO A 255 -4.20 3.65 16.25
CA PRO A 255 -3.51 4.43 17.28
C PRO A 255 -3.96 5.91 17.28
N SER A 256 -3.76 6.59 18.41
CA SER A 256 -4.09 8.02 18.54
C SER A 256 -3.27 8.90 17.59
N ALA A 257 -3.81 10.04 17.17
CA ALA A 257 -3.15 10.97 16.25
C ALA A 257 -1.76 11.41 16.75
N VAL A 258 -1.62 11.69 18.04
CA VAL A 258 -0.34 12.06 18.68
C VAL A 258 0.70 10.93 18.58
N TRP A 259 0.28 9.67 18.73
CA TRP A 259 1.17 8.52 18.53
C TRP A 259 1.61 8.40 17.07
N VAL A 260 0.67 8.58 16.13
CA VAL A 260 0.91 8.51 14.69
C VAL A 260 1.88 9.59 14.22
N GLU A 261 1.67 10.84 14.63
CA GLU A 261 2.56 11.96 14.31
C GLU A 261 3.98 11.70 14.80
N ARG A 262 4.13 11.25 16.06
CA ARG A 262 5.44 10.93 16.63
C ARG A 262 6.11 9.75 15.93
N CYS A 263 5.36 8.72 15.55
CA CYS A 263 5.86 7.59 14.78
C CYS A 263 6.37 8.04 13.39
N MET A 264 5.61 8.89 12.68
CA MET A 264 5.99 9.45 11.38
C MET A 264 7.23 10.35 11.47
N GLU A 265 7.39 11.10 12.55
CA GLU A 265 8.58 11.92 12.83
C GLU A 265 9.82 11.05 13.07
N CYS A 266 9.73 10.07 13.99
CA CYS A 266 10.84 9.18 14.30
C CYS A 266 11.23 8.29 13.11
N PHE A 267 10.27 7.81 12.32
CA PHE A 267 10.56 7.07 11.08
C PHE A 267 11.26 7.96 10.04
N ARG A 268 10.82 9.22 9.87
CA ARG A 268 11.50 10.19 8.99
C ARG A 268 12.93 10.46 9.45
N ALA A 269 13.15 10.67 10.75
CA ALA A 269 14.49 10.86 11.32
C ALA A 269 15.39 9.64 11.06
N ALA A 270 14.88 8.42 11.29
CA ALA A 270 15.62 7.19 11.01
C ALA A 270 16.00 7.03 9.53
N MET A 271 15.14 7.46 8.60
CA MET A 271 15.43 7.45 7.16
C MET A 271 16.49 8.48 6.73
N SER A 272 16.66 9.58 7.47
CA SER A 272 17.62 10.65 7.18
C SER A 272 19.06 10.34 7.61
N LEU A 273 19.29 9.29 8.39
CA LEU A 273 20.64 8.92 8.86
C LEU A 273 21.52 8.39 7.70
N PRO A 274 22.72 8.96 7.45
CA PRO A 274 23.58 8.54 6.33
C PRO A 274 24.19 7.13 6.48
N SER A 275 24.30 6.62 7.71
CA SER A 275 25.05 5.39 8.04
C SER A 275 24.20 4.12 8.02
N VAL A 276 22.87 4.22 7.95
CA VAL A 276 21.98 3.07 7.94
C VAL A 276 21.70 2.68 6.48
N PRO A 277 22.00 1.43 6.05
CA PRO A 277 21.69 1.00 4.70
C PRO A 277 20.17 1.07 4.47
N PRO A 278 19.72 1.55 3.30
CA PRO A 278 18.32 1.86 3.10
C PRO A 278 17.44 0.60 3.14
N MET A 279 16.56 0.54 4.13
CA MET A 279 15.70 -0.61 4.40
C MET A 279 14.45 -0.54 3.50
N ALA A 280 14.61 -0.83 2.22
CA ALA A 280 13.55 -0.70 1.22
C ALA A 280 12.24 -1.45 1.60
N PRO A 281 12.27 -2.68 2.16
CA PRO A 281 11.06 -3.36 2.65
C PRO A 281 10.39 -2.64 3.84
N ALA A 282 11.13 -1.91 4.67
CA ALA A 282 10.57 -1.12 5.77
C ALA A 282 9.74 0.04 5.23
N MET A 283 10.19 0.74 4.18
CA MET A 283 9.41 1.81 3.56
C MET A 283 8.08 1.29 2.99
N VAL A 284 8.09 0.13 2.34
CA VAL A 284 6.88 -0.49 1.79
C VAL A 284 5.90 -0.88 2.91
N LYS A 285 6.39 -1.50 3.99
CA LYS A 285 5.58 -1.83 5.18
C LYS A 285 5.00 -0.59 5.86
N PHE A 286 5.80 0.47 6.04
CA PHE A 286 5.37 1.71 6.68
C PHE A 286 4.30 2.42 5.83
N GLY A 287 4.55 2.55 4.52
CA GLY A 287 3.58 3.13 3.58
C GLY A 287 2.26 2.33 3.54
N PHE A 288 2.33 1.00 3.52
CA PHE A 288 1.14 0.14 3.60
C PHE A 288 0.38 0.35 4.91
N GLY A 289 1.10 0.48 6.03
CA GLY A 289 0.51 0.73 7.34
C GLY A 289 -0.28 2.05 7.38
N LEU A 290 0.33 3.14 6.92
CA LEU A 290 -0.33 4.44 6.77
C LEU A 290 -1.58 4.35 5.88
N ALA A 291 -1.44 3.77 4.68
CA ALA A 291 -2.51 3.68 3.69
C ALA A 291 -3.70 2.81 4.13
N SER A 292 -3.43 1.76 4.93
CA SER A 292 -4.44 0.83 5.45
C SER A 292 -5.19 1.40 6.65
N LEU A 293 -4.47 2.08 7.56
CA LEU A 293 -5.06 2.84 8.67
C LEU A 293 -5.68 4.18 8.23
N GLN A 294 -5.69 4.46 6.92
CA GLN A 294 -6.22 5.68 6.31
C GLN A 294 -5.56 6.98 6.79
N ILE A 295 -4.35 6.85 7.36
CA ILE A 295 -3.52 7.98 7.79
C ILE A 295 -3.04 8.72 6.55
N ARG A 296 -3.18 10.05 6.58
CA ARG A 296 -2.84 10.96 5.47
C ARG A 296 -1.73 11.91 5.92
N PRO A 297 -0.46 11.59 5.64
CA PRO A 297 0.63 12.53 5.88
C PRO A 297 0.44 13.80 5.04
N ASN A 298 0.93 14.93 5.53
CA ASN A 298 0.95 16.16 4.74
C ASN A 298 1.86 16.02 3.49
N PHE A 299 1.67 16.90 2.51
CA PHE A 299 2.43 16.90 1.25
C PHE A 299 3.95 16.88 1.48
N ASN A 300 4.47 17.67 2.42
CA ASN A 300 5.91 17.73 2.74
C ASN A 300 6.47 16.41 3.32
N TRP A 301 5.62 15.57 3.91
CA TRP A 301 5.99 14.22 4.32
C TRP A 301 5.98 13.25 3.13
N ILE A 302 4.91 13.26 2.32
CA ILE A 302 4.80 12.38 1.14
C ILE A 302 5.94 12.63 0.16
N THR A 303 6.22 13.90 -0.19
CA THR A 303 7.32 14.26 -1.09
C THR A 303 8.68 13.77 -0.57
N ALA A 304 8.98 13.96 0.72
CA ALA A 304 10.23 13.46 1.31
C ALA A 304 10.33 11.93 1.30
N PHE A 305 9.21 11.23 1.56
CA PHE A 305 9.13 9.77 1.49
C PHE A 305 9.34 9.26 0.06
N VAL A 306 8.72 9.89 -0.94
CA VAL A 306 8.86 9.57 -2.38
C VAL A 306 10.31 9.80 -2.86
N THR A 307 10.91 10.95 -2.51
CA THR A 307 12.33 11.24 -2.81
C THR A 307 13.27 10.20 -2.22
N ARG A 308 13.02 9.74 -0.98
CA ARG A 308 13.84 8.69 -0.34
C ARG A 308 13.57 7.29 -0.91
N ALA A 309 12.36 7.02 -1.40
CA ALA A 309 11.99 5.74 -2.02
C ALA A 309 12.57 5.58 -3.44
N ARG A 310 12.68 6.66 -4.24
CA ARG A 310 13.16 6.64 -5.63
C ARG A 310 14.44 5.82 -5.86
N PRO A 311 15.56 6.03 -5.14
CA PRO A 311 16.79 5.25 -5.34
C PRO A 311 16.67 3.77 -4.91
N LEU A 312 15.57 3.37 -4.25
CA LEU A 312 15.35 2.03 -3.72
C LEU A 312 14.40 1.19 -4.57
N LEU A 313 13.73 1.79 -5.57
CA LEU A 313 12.86 1.06 -6.50
C LEU A 313 13.60 -0.08 -7.22
N ASP A 314 14.92 0.07 -7.40
CA ASP A 314 15.80 -0.93 -7.98
C ASP A 314 16.13 -2.11 -7.06
N THR A 315 15.88 -2.03 -5.75
CA THR A 315 16.09 -3.15 -4.80
C THR A 315 14.79 -3.88 -4.44
N LEU A 316 13.63 -3.27 -4.64
CA LEU A 316 12.32 -3.86 -4.36
C LEU A 316 11.98 -5.03 -5.30
N THR A 317 11.17 -5.97 -4.81
CA THR A 317 10.50 -7.00 -5.62
C THR A 317 9.30 -6.43 -6.40
N ALA A 318 8.78 -7.19 -7.37
CA ALA A 318 7.56 -6.79 -8.10
C ALA A 318 6.37 -6.52 -7.17
N ARG A 319 6.15 -7.41 -6.18
CA ARG A 319 5.08 -7.27 -5.18
C ARG A 319 5.24 -6.00 -4.36
N GLU A 320 6.46 -5.71 -3.90
CA GLU A 320 6.75 -4.51 -3.12
C GLU A 320 6.59 -3.22 -3.92
N LEU A 321 6.96 -3.20 -5.20
CA LEU A 321 6.71 -2.06 -6.09
C LEU A 321 5.21 -1.77 -6.25
N SER A 322 4.38 -2.80 -6.40
CA SER A 322 2.92 -2.65 -6.48
C SER A 322 2.31 -2.17 -5.16
N VAL A 323 2.74 -2.73 -4.03
CA VAL A 323 2.28 -2.31 -2.69
C VAL A 323 2.69 -0.87 -2.39
N LEU A 324 3.90 -0.45 -2.76
CA LEU A 324 4.35 0.94 -2.62
C LEU A 324 3.46 1.91 -3.41
N LEU A 325 3.18 1.60 -4.68
CA LEU A 325 2.35 2.45 -5.54
C LEU A 325 0.90 2.53 -5.03
N TRP A 326 0.33 1.39 -4.60
CA TRP A 326 -0.99 1.35 -3.95
C TRP A 326 -1.04 2.14 -2.64
N SER A 327 0.04 2.10 -1.86
CA SER A 327 0.11 2.88 -0.62
C SER A 327 0.11 4.39 -0.92
N LEU A 328 0.90 4.80 -1.91
CA LEU A 328 0.96 6.18 -2.38
C LEU A 328 -0.39 6.66 -2.94
N SER A 329 -1.08 5.84 -3.76
CA SER A 329 -2.39 6.21 -4.32
C SER A 329 -3.45 6.45 -3.25
N ARG A 330 -3.46 5.65 -2.17
CA ARG A 330 -4.38 5.84 -1.04
C ARG A 330 -4.04 7.05 -0.16
N MET A 331 -2.76 7.32 0.08
CA MET A 331 -2.33 8.51 0.84
C MET A 331 -2.59 9.81 0.07
N LEU A 332 -2.49 9.77 -1.27
CA LEU A 332 -2.65 10.95 -2.14
C LEU A 332 -4.08 11.22 -2.60
N LYS A 333 -4.99 10.22 -2.65
CA LYS A 333 -6.38 10.45 -3.09
C LYS A 333 -7.05 11.47 -2.16
N PRO A 334 -7.51 12.64 -2.62
CA PRO A 334 -8.20 13.61 -1.76
C PRO A 334 -9.43 12.95 -1.12
N ALA A 335 -9.72 13.27 0.14
CA ALA A 335 -10.92 12.76 0.79
C ALA A 335 -12.14 13.33 0.04
N ALA A 336 -13.17 12.53 -0.23
CA ALA A 336 -14.33 12.99 -0.99
C ALA A 336 -14.95 14.26 -0.37
N ALA A 337 -15.00 14.34 0.96
CA ALA A 337 -15.41 15.54 1.70
C ALA A 337 -14.48 16.75 1.51
N ALA A 338 -13.15 16.54 1.43
CA ALA A 338 -12.18 17.62 1.19
C ALA A 338 -12.16 18.07 -0.28
N ALA A 339 -12.38 17.15 -1.22
CA ALA A 339 -12.57 17.47 -2.63
C ALA A 339 -13.88 18.25 -2.85
N ALA A 340 -14.97 17.82 -2.22
CA ALA A 340 -16.24 18.55 -2.24
C ALA A 340 -16.13 19.93 -1.57
N ALA A 341 -15.45 20.05 -0.43
CA ALA A 341 -15.21 21.33 0.23
C ALA A 341 -14.31 22.26 -0.60
N ALA A 342 -13.26 21.73 -1.25
CA ALA A 342 -12.41 22.51 -2.14
C ALA A 342 -13.14 22.92 -3.43
N ALA A 343 -13.99 22.05 -3.99
CA ALA A 343 -14.85 22.37 -5.12
C ALA A 343 -15.88 23.46 -4.75
N ALA A 344 -16.54 23.34 -3.59
CA ALA A 344 -17.44 24.36 -3.05
C ALA A 344 -16.73 25.70 -2.79
N ALA A 345 -15.51 25.68 -2.23
CA ALA A 345 -14.69 26.87 -2.04
C ALA A 345 -14.27 27.50 -3.38
N SER A 346 -13.92 26.71 -4.39
CA SER A 346 -13.59 27.21 -5.72
C SER A 346 -14.82 27.76 -6.47
N ALA A 347 -16.00 27.15 -6.29
CA ALA A 347 -17.27 27.63 -6.81
C ALA A 347 -17.69 28.96 -6.14
N ALA A 348 -17.53 29.08 -4.82
CA ALA A 348 -17.75 30.34 -4.10
C ALA A 348 -16.76 31.44 -4.55
N ALA A 349 -15.49 31.11 -4.75
CA ALA A 349 -14.49 32.02 -5.29
C ALA A 349 -14.85 32.47 -6.72
N ALA A 350 -15.25 31.54 -7.60
CA ALA A 350 -15.68 31.84 -8.96
C ALA A 350 -16.96 32.71 -8.99
N ALA A 351 -17.94 32.43 -8.12
CA ALA A 351 -19.14 33.26 -7.97
C ALA A 351 -18.80 34.68 -7.48
N SER A 352 -17.86 34.82 -6.53
CA SER A 352 -17.40 36.13 -6.07
C SER A 352 -16.66 36.92 -7.17
N ALA A 353 -15.87 36.24 -8.00
CA ALA A 353 -15.18 36.85 -9.14
C ALA A 353 -16.14 37.26 -10.25
N ALA A 354 -17.17 36.45 -10.51
CA ALA A 354 -18.25 36.79 -11.45
C ALA A 354 -19.07 37.99 -10.97
N SER A 355 -19.38 38.06 -9.66
CA SER A 355 -20.05 39.22 -9.06
C SER A 355 -19.20 40.49 -9.13
N ALA A 356 -17.88 40.37 -8.92
CA ALA A 356 -16.95 41.51 -9.05
C ALA A 356 -16.82 41.98 -10.51
N ALA A 357 -16.81 41.06 -11.47
CA ALA A 357 -16.81 41.39 -12.90
C ALA A 357 -18.12 42.05 -13.35
N ALA A 358 -19.26 41.60 -12.83
CA ALA A 358 -20.57 42.23 -13.09
C ALA A 358 -20.65 43.66 -12.52
N ALA A 359 -20.07 43.91 -11.35
CA ALA A 359 -19.99 45.24 -10.74
C ALA A 359 -19.03 46.21 -11.46
N ALA A 360 -18.12 45.70 -12.32
CA ALA A 360 -17.14 46.49 -13.04
C ALA A 360 -17.65 47.10 -14.37
N TYR A 361 -18.88 46.78 -14.79
CA TYR A 361 -19.53 47.39 -15.97
C TYR A 361 -20.55 48.45 -15.53
N PRO A 362 -20.21 49.76 -15.59
CA PRO A 362 -21.17 50.81 -15.28
C PRO A 362 -22.28 50.85 -16.33
N THR A 363 -23.52 50.73 -15.88
CA THR A 363 -24.70 50.80 -16.74
C THR A 363 -24.90 52.23 -17.22
N LEU A 364 -24.46 52.55 -18.44
CA LEU A 364 -24.74 53.83 -19.08
C LEU A 364 -26.23 53.92 -19.44
N THR A 365 -27.03 54.49 -18.53
CA THR A 365 -28.40 54.95 -18.82
C THR A 365 -28.46 56.48 -18.81
N SER A 366 -29.07 57.03 -19.84
CA SER A 366 -29.19 58.46 -20.13
C SER A 366 -30.33 59.15 -19.36
N SER A 367 -30.31 60.49 -19.37
CA SER A 367 -31.37 61.41 -18.90
C SER A 367 -31.48 61.59 -17.38
N GLY A 368 -31.65 62.79 -16.82
CA GLY A 368 -31.62 64.14 -17.40
C GLY A 368 -32.41 65.17 -16.55
N LEU A 369 -31.86 66.39 -16.41
CA LEU A 369 -32.49 67.64 -15.92
C LEU A 369 -32.86 67.79 -14.41
N GLY A 370 -32.51 68.96 -13.84
CA GLY A 370 -33.24 69.60 -12.73
C GLY A 370 -32.41 70.14 -11.55
N THR A 371 -32.13 71.45 -11.54
CA THR A 371 -32.30 72.45 -10.43
C THR A 371 -32.31 71.98 -8.95
N ASP A 372 -31.77 72.67 -7.94
CA ASP A 372 -31.14 74.01 -7.86
C ASP A 372 -30.42 74.22 -6.50
N ALA A 373 -29.56 75.26 -6.44
CA ALA A 373 -29.28 76.14 -5.30
C ALA A 373 -28.82 75.63 -3.89
N SER A 374 -27.61 76.08 -3.51
CA SER A 374 -27.31 76.95 -2.32
C SER A 374 -26.53 76.42 -1.08
N ALA A 375 -25.36 77.06 -0.89
CA ALA A 375 -24.81 77.64 0.37
C ALA A 375 -23.97 76.83 1.42
N ALA A 376 -23.02 77.60 2.01
CA ALA A 376 -22.39 77.47 3.34
C ALA A 376 -21.03 76.71 3.53
N VAL A 377 -19.97 77.40 3.08
CA VAL A 377 -18.57 77.51 3.60
C VAL A 377 -18.51 77.90 5.11
N PRO A 378 -17.39 77.80 5.91
CA PRO A 378 -16.04 77.23 5.72
C PRO A 378 -15.82 75.96 6.60
N PRO A 379 -14.95 75.89 7.64
CA PRO A 379 -13.47 76.01 7.77
C PRO A 379 -12.78 74.65 8.05
N SER A 380 -11.58 74.28 7.55
CA SER A 380 -10.20 74.83 7.53
C SER A 380 -9.23 74.15 8.53
N ASN A 381 -8.31 73.32 8.02
CA ASN A 381 -6.88 73.21 8.38
C ASN A 381 -6.25 72.06 7.54
N ALA A 382 -5.40 72.25 6.52
CA ALA A 382 -4.12 72.97 6.41
C ALA A 382 -2.87 72.17 6.87
N ARG A 383 -2.25 71.46 5.90
CA ARG A 383 -0.80 71.15 5.69
C ARG A 383 -0.73 70.01 4.66
N LYS A 384 -0.32 70.16 3.39
CA LYS A 384 0.82 70.83 2.73
C LYS A 384 2.17 70.08 2.86
N ALA A 385 2.43 69.22 1.87
CA ALA A 385 3.69 68.99 1.14
C ALA A 385 3.30 68.15 -0.11
N GLU A 386 3.48 68.57 -1.38
CA GLU A 386 4.75 68.80 -2.10
C GLU A 386 5.67 67.57 -2.02
N SER A 387 6.16 66.94 -3.09
CA SER A 387 6.19 67.22 -4.55
C SER A 387 6.61 65.88 -5.26
N ARG A 388 6.86 65.70 -6.56
CA ARG A 388 6.86 66.50 -7.81
C ARG A 388 6.96 65.52 -9.00
N ASP A 389 6.55 65.94 -10.19
CA ASP A 389 6.92 65.42 -11.53
C ASP A 389 6.71 63.89 -11.82
N GLY A 390 6.33 63.46 -13.03
CA GLY A 390 6.05 64.19 -14.27
C GLY A 390 6.27 63.26 -15.47
N GLY A 391 5.58 63.51 -16.60
CA GLY A 391 5.81 62.81 -17.87
C GLY A 391 4.70 61.87 -18.31
N ALA A 392 3.93 62.31 -19.31
CA ALA A 392 3.09 61.44 -20.13
C ALA A 392 3.93 60.74 -21.21
N VAL A 393 3.42 59.64 -21.78
CA VAL A 393 3.21 59.40 -23.23
C VAL A 393 2.44 58.08 -23.41
N ASP A 394 1.72 57.99 -24.53
CA ASP A 394 0.67 57.02 -24.84
C ASP A 394 1.07 55.54 -25.01
N GLY A 395 0.04 54.68 -24.94
CA GLY A 395 -0.23 53.70 -26.00
C GLY A 395 0.24 52.26 -25.76
N GLY A 396 -0.70 51.33 -25.57
CA GLY A 396 -0.37 49.90 -25.55
C GLY A 396 -1.46 48.98 -24.99
N THR A 397 -2.57 48.83 -25.69
CA THR A 397 -3.60 47.82 -25.34
C THR A 397 -3.06 46.39 -25.44
N SER A 398 -3.09 45.62 -24.35
CA SER A 398 -3.01 44.15 -24.42
C SER A 398 -3.80 43.48 -23.30
N SER A 399 -4.99 43.00 -23.65
CA SER A 399 -5.87 42.20 -22.80
C SER A 399 -5.51 40.71 -22.93
N ALA A 400 -4.68 40.18 -22.02
CA ALA A 400 -4.31 38.75 -22.03
C ALA A 400 -3.86 38.19 -20.66
N VAL A 401 -4.64 38.38 -19.58
CA VAL A 401 -4.28 37.86 -18.23
C VAL A 401 -5.33 36.88 -17.64
N GLY A 402 -6.50 36.72 -18.25
CA GLY A 402 -7.62 35.99 -17.64
C GLY A 402 -7.62 34.45 -17.72
N VAL A 403 -6.74 33.81 -18.51
CA VAL A 403 -6.95 32.39 -18.93
C VAL A 403 -5.92 31.40 -18.36
N THR A 404 -4.77 31.84 -17.85
CA THR A 404 -3.65 30.94 -17.47
C THR A 404 -3.78 30.33 -16.08
N THR A 405 -4.46 30.98 -15.13
CA THR A 405 -4.58 30.49 -13.74
C THR A 405 -5.46 29.25 -13.61
N ALA A 406 -6.58 29.16 -14.35
CA ALA A 406 -7.45 27.98 -14.35
C ALA A 406 -6.76 26.75 -14.97
N ALA A 407 -5.98 26.93 -16.05
CA ALA A 407 -5.21 25.87 -16.67
C ALA A 407 -4.07 25.37 -15.76
N MET A 408 -3.38 26.28 -15.05
CA MET A 408 -2.39 25.92 -14.03
C MET A 408 -3.02 25.22 -12.82
N ALA A 409 -4.17 25.67 -12.32
CA ALA A 409 -4.88 25.01 -11.22
C ALA A 409 -5.30 23.58 -11.60
N THR A 410 -5.77 23.36 -12.82
CA THR A 410 -6.13 22.02 -13.33
C THR A 410 -4.89 21.14 -13.51
N ALA A 411 -3.74 21.72 -13.88
CA ALA A 411 -2.46 21.00 -13.94
C ALA A 411 -1.93 20.62 -12.52
N MET A 412 -2.17 21.44 -11.50
CA MET A 412 -1.75 21.17 -10.12
C MET A 412 -2.48 19.99 -9.45
N VAL A 413 -3.60 19.52 -10.02
CA VAL A 413 -4.33 18.33 -9.51
C VAL A 413 -3.69 17.02 -9.99
N SER A 414 -2.56 17.04 -10.70
CA SER A 414 -1.77 15.84 -11.07
C SER A 414 -0.97 15.20 -9.91
N VAL A 415 -1.65 15.04 -8.76
CA VAL A 415 -1.45 14.01 -7.71
C VAL A 415 -0.01 13.66 -7.30
N GLY A 416 0.78 14.67 -6.91
CA GLY A 416 1.85 14.60 -5.90
C GLY A 416 3.04 13.64 -6.09
N LEU A 417 3.06 12.79 -7.12
CA LEU A 417 4.20 11.98 -7.53
C LEU A 417 4.89 12.67 -8.69
N ASP A 418 6.17 12.98 -8.55
CA ASP A 418 6.91 13.55 -9.65
C ASP A 418 7.13 12.54 -10.79
N ARG A 419 7.24 13.07 -12.00
CA ARG A 419 7.44 12.28 -13.22
C ARG A 419 8.67 11.37 -13.11
N GLU A 420 9.73 11.83 -12.45
CA GLU A 420 10.93 11.04 -12.21
C GLU A 420 10.67 9.77 -11.38
N PHE A 421 9.84 9.85 -10.35
CA PHE A 421 9.45 8.67 -9.57
C PHE A 421 8.65 7.69 -10.42
N LEU A 422 7.67 8.18 -11.20
CA LEU A 422 6.88 7.32 -12.09
C LEU A 422 7.75 6.67 -13.18
N ASP A 423 8.63 7.43 -13.84
CA ASP A 423 9.56 6.90 -14.85
C ASP A 423 10.58 5.91 -14.26
N ALA A 424 11.03 6.12 -13.02
CA ALA A 424 11.83 5.12 -12.29
C ALA A 424 11.00 3.87 -11.95
N TRP A 425 9.77 4.04 -11.47
CA TRP A 425 8.86 2.94 -11.12
C TRP A 425 8.50 2.09 -12.34
N PHE A 426 8.13 2.69 -13.47
CA PHE A 426 7.85 1.98 -14.73
C PHE A 426 9.08 1.19 -15.20
N ARG A 427 10.29 1.78 -15.16
CA ARG A 427 11.53 1.06 -15.50
C ARG A 427 11.84 -0.10 -14.55
N CYS A 428 11.54 0.03 -13.26
CA CYS A 428 11.75 -1.03 -12.27
C CYS A 428 10.72 -2.16 -12.39
N SER A 429 9.46 -1.80 -12.62
CA SER A 429 8.31 -2.71 -12.81
C SER A 429 8.43 -3.48 -14.13
N ALA A 430 8.73 -2.81 -15.25
CA ALA A 430 8.92 -3.45 -16.55
C ALA A 430 10.02 -4.54 -16.53
N ARG A 431 11.16 -4.27 -15.87
CA ARG A 431 12.25 -5.24 -15.70
C ARG A 431 11.87 -6.49 -14.88
N ARG A 432 10.76 -6.42 -14.12
CA ARG A 432 10.26 -7.49 -13.23
C ARG A 432 8.93 -8.07 -13.68
N MET A 433 8.41 -7.67 -14.84
CA MET A 433 7.09 -8.07 -15.33
C MET A 433 6.96 -9.60 -15.48
N SER A 434 8.04 -10.28 -15.89
CA SER A 434 8.08 -11.73 -16.03
C SER A 434 7.94 -12.48 -14.71
N SER A 435 8.57 -12.00 -13.63
CA SER A 435 8.48 -12.60 -12.28
C SER A 435 7.34 -12.04 -11.42
N SER A 436 6.56 -11.09 -11.94
CA SER A 436 5.38 -10.54 -11.26
C SER A 436 4.29 -11.61 -11.12
N SER A 437 3.70 -11.70 -9.92
CA SER A 437 2.49 -12.48 -9.66
C SER A 437 1.25 -11.74 -10.19
N ALA A 438 0.18 -12.49 -10.52
CA ALA A 438 -1.07 -11.94 -11.01
C ALA A 438 -1.63 -10.84 -10.09
N ALA A 439 -1.78 -11.14 -8.80
CA ALA A 439 -2.25 -10.18 -7.78
C ALA A 439 -1.38 -8.91 -7.70
N SER A 440 -0.07 -9.00 -7.94
CA SER A 440 0.80 -7.80 -7.95
C SER A 440 0.54 -6.91 -9.17
N LEU A 441 0.13 -7.49 -10.30
CA LEU A 441 -0.23 -6.73 -11.51
C LEU A 441 -1.60 -6.06 -11.36
N VAL A 442 -2.58 -6.79 -10.79
CA VAL A 442 -3.90 -6.25 -10.44
C VAL A 442 -3.74 -5.03 -9.52
N LEU A 443 -2.99 -5.19 -8.41
CA LEU A 443 -2.75 -4.13 -7.43
C LEU A 443 -2.06 -2.90 -8.05
N ALA A 444 -1.09 -3.11 -8.95
CA ALA A 444 -0.43 -2.04 -9.68
C ALA A 444 -1.38 -1.30 -10.65
N SER A 445 -2.20 -2.03 -11.41
CA SER A 445 -3.15 -1.42 -12.34
C SER A 445 -4.23 -0.62 -11.62
N GLN A 446 -4.77 -1.13 -10.51
CA GLN A 446 -5.68 -0.41 -9.62
C GLN A 446 -5.03 0.85 -9.03
N ALA A 447 -3.76 0.78 -8.64
CA ALA A 447 -3.04 1.92 -8.08
C ALA A 447 -2.78 3.03 -9.12
N LEU A 448 -2.38 2.67 -10.35
CA LEU A 448 -2.22 3.60 -11.47
C LEU A 448 -3.57 4.24 -11.85
N ALA A 449 -4.66 3.45 -11.86
CA ALA A 449 -6.02 3.93 -12.12
C ALA A 449 -6.49 4.93 -11.05
N ALA A 450 -6.25 4.63 -9.77
CA ALA A 450 -6.58 5.51 -8.65
C ALA A 450 -5.77 6.82 -8.65
N LEU A 451 -4.54 6.81 -9.19
CA LEU A 451 -3.70 7.98 -9.44
C LEU A 451 -4.04 8.72 -10.76
N GLN A 452 -4.99 8.21 -11.55
CA GLN A 452 -5.38 8.75 -12.87
C GLN A 452 -4.19 8.94 -13.83
N VAL A 453 -3.22 8.02 -13.83
CA VAL A 453 -2.02 8.10 -14.69
C VAL A 453 -2.39 7.78 -16.15
N THR A 454 -2.83 8.80 -16.89
CA THR A 454 -3.28 8.67 -18.29
C THR A 454 -2.14 8.47 -19.30
N GLN A 455 -0.92 8.92 -18.99
CA GLN A 455 0.25 8.79 -19.87
C GLN A 455 1.11 7.60 -19.47
N LEU A 456 0.75 6.41 -19.95
CA LEU A 456 1.51 5.18 -19.74
C LEU A 456 2.46 4.91 -20.91
N PRO A 457 3.73 4.54 -20.68
CA PRO A 457 4.64 4.14 -21.75
C PRO A 457 4.08 2.93 -22.52
N SER A 458 3.97 3.01 -23.85
CA SER A 458 3.38 1.94 -24.68
C SER A 458 4.05 0.57 -24.49
N LYS A 459 5.38 0.55 -24.32
CA LYS A 459 6.14 -0.67 -23.98
C LYS A 459 5.70 -1.28 -22.64
N TYR A 460 5.35 -0.46 -21.65
CA TYR A 460 4.84 -0.92 -20.36
C TYR A 460 3.42 -1.48 -20.49
N VAL A 461 2.53 -0.78 -21.21
CA VAL A 461 1.15 -1.22 -21.46
C VAL A 461 1.13 -2.58 -22.16
N ASN A 462 1.94 -2.75 -23.22
CA ASN A 462 2.02 -4.01 -23.96
C ASN A 462 2.56 -5.16 -23.09
N ALA A 463 3.59 -4.90 -22.27
CA ALA A 463 4.14 -5.89 -21.34
C ALA A 463 3.13 -6.27 -20.23
N LEU A 464 2.39 -5.30 -19.71
CA LEU A 464 1.33 -5.50 -18.71
C LEU A 464 0.18 -6.33 -19.29
N LEU A 465 -0.35 -5.97 -20.45
CA LEU A 465 -1.44 -6.71 -21.10
C LEU A 465 -1.02 -8.15 -21.46
N ALA A 466 0.18 -8.33 -22.02
CA ALA A 466 0.72 -9.66 -22.32
C ALA A 466 0.89 -10.52 -21.06
N ARG A 467 1.39 -9.94 -19.96
CA ARG A 467 1.56 -10.69 -18.71
C ARG A 467 0.21 -11.00 -18.04
N LEU A 468 -0.73 -10.06 -18.04
CA LEU A 468 -2.09 -10.30 -17.57
C LEU A 468 -2.75 -11.43 -18.38
N LEU A 469 -2.60 -11.45 -19.71
CA LEU A 469 -3.12 -12.53 -20.56
C LEU A 469 -2.56 -13.91 -20.19
N THR A 470 -1.30 -14.00 -19.76
CA THR A 470 -0.73 -15.27 -19.24
C THR A 470 -1.28 -15.70 -17.87
N ALA A 471 -1.98 -14.80 -17.16
CA ALA A 471 -2.61 -15.07 -15.86
C ALA A 471 -4.15 -15.25 -15.96
N VAL A 472 -4.74 -14.97 -17.12
CA VAL A 472 -6.15 -15.30 -17.42
C VAL A 472 -6.29 -16.83 -17.44
N PRO A 473 -7.26 -17.41 -16.68
CA PRO A 473 -7.57 -18.83 -16.79
C PRO A 473 -7.93 -19.21 -18.24
N ARG A 474 -7.21 -20.15 -18.83
CA ARG A 474 -7.63 -20.73 -20.12
C ARG A 474 -8.77 -21.70 -19.85
N GLY A 475 -9.98 -21.38 -20.32
CA GLY A 475 -11.13 -22.29 -20.27
C GLY A 475 -10.79 -23.65 -20.90
N SER A 476 -11.36 -24.73 -20.39
CA SER A 476 -10.98 -26.11 -20.71
C SER A 476 -11.50 -26.61 -22.07
N LEU A 477 -11.24 -25.86 -23.14
CA LEU A 477 -11.81 -26.08 -24.48
C LEU A 477 -11.05 -27.07 -25.37
N THR A 478 -9.98 -27.73 -24.89
CA THR A 478 -9.28 -28.77 -25.66
C THR A 478 -8.91 -29.98 -24.81
N ALA A 479 -9.88 -30.86 -24.57
CA ALA A 479 -9.65 -32.22 -24.04
C ALA A 479 -9.02 -33.18 -25.08
N GLY A 480 -8.22 -32.68 -26.04
CA GLY A 480 -7.89 -33.41 -27.27
C GLY A 480 -6.68 -32.90 -28.05
N ALA A 481 -5.58 -32.54 -27.37
CA ALA A 481 -4.25 -32.47 -28.00
C ALA A 481 -3.15 -32.57 -26.93
N ALA A 482 -2.32 -33.62 -26.99
CA ALA A 482 -1.26 -33.85 -26.02
C ALA A 482 -0.05 -32.94 -26.25
N ALA A 483 0.03 -31.84 -25.51
CA ALA A 483 1.27 -31.07 -25.32
C ALA A 483 1.27 -30.45 -23.92
N GLN A 484 1.91 -31.12 -22.96
CA GLN A 484 2.12 -30.55 -21.62
C GLN A 484 2.97 -29.28 -21.72
N PRO A 485 2.47 -28.08 -21.33
CA PRO A 485 3.33 -26.93 -21.15
C PRO A 485 4.27 -27.19 -19.96
N PRO A 486 5.52 -26.67 -19.98
CA PRO A 486 6.49 -26.93 -18.92
C PRO A 486 5.97 -26.45 -17.55
N ALA A 487 5.89 -27.39 -16.61
CA ALA A 487 5.37 -27.17 -15.26
C ALA A 487 6.34 -26.31 -14.42
N ALA A 488 6.25 -24.98 -14.53
CA ALA A 488 7.12 -24.06 -13.78
C ALA A 488 6.55 -22.66 -13.45
N VAL A 489 5.32 -22.33 -13.83
CA VAL A 489 4.72 -21.01 -13.48
C VAL A 489 3.73 -21.19 -12.33
N MET A 490 4.26 -21.18 -11.10
CA MET A 490 3.48 -21.02 -9.86
C MET A 490 2.90 -19.60 -9.74
N GLY A 491 2.02 -19.25 -10.67
CA GLY A 491 1.21 -18.04 -10.63
C GLY A 491 -0.25 -18.44 -10.55
N THR A 492 -0.89 -18.18 -9.41
CA THR A 492 -2.33 -18.36 -9.22
C THR A 492 -3.10 -17.67 -10.35
N SER A 493 -3.95 -18.42 -11.04
CA SER A 493 -4.84 -17.88 -12.08
C SER A 493 -5.76 -16.82 -11.50
N LEU A 494 -6.05 -15.76 -12.26
CA LEU A 494 -6.92 -14.68 -11.80
C LEU A 494 -8.32 -15.17 -11.40
N SER A 495 -8.82 -14.67 -10.28
CA SER A 495 -10.23 -14.80 -9.89
C SER A 495 -11.13 -13.93 -10.78
N ALA A 496 -12.44 -14.21 -10.81
CA ALA A 496 -13.38 -13.42 -11.61
C ALA A 496 -13.43 -11.94 -11.15
N VAL A 497 -13.41 -11.71 -9.83
CA VAL A 497 -13.38 -10.36 -9.24
C VAL A 497 -12.10 -9.59 -9.59
N GLU A 498 -10.95 -10.27 -9.66
CA GLU A 498 -9.70 -9.65 -10.13
C GLU A 498 -9.72 -9.32 -11.63
N LEU A 499 -10.33 -10.17 -12.47
CA LEU A 499 -10.51 -9.89 -13.90
C LEU A 499 -11.39 -8.64 -14.13
N VAL A 500 -12.52 -8.53 -13.43
CA VAL A 500 -13.37 -7.33 -13.46
C VAL A 500 -12.62 -6.11 -12.95
N SER A 501 -11.85 -6.25 -11.86
CA SER A 501 -10.99 -5.18 -11.33
C SER A 501 -9.93 -4.70 -12.33
N VAL A 502 -9.36 -5.62 -13.13
CA VAL A 502 -8.44 -5.28 -14.22
C VAL A 502 -9.17 -4.53 -15.33
N LEU A 503 -10.34 -4.99 -15.77
CA LEU A 503 -11.16 -4.30 -16.78
C LEU A 503 -11.48 -2.85 -16.37
N LEU A 504 -11.96 -2.65 -15.13
CA LEU A 504 -12.19 -1.31 -14.56
C LEU A 504 -10.92 -0.46 -14.57
N SER A 505 -9.77 -1.05 -14.20
CA SER A 505 -8.49 -0.35 -14.20
C SER A 505 -8.05 0.04 -15.61
N LEU A 506 -8.26 -0.81 -16.62
CA LEU A 506 -7.99 -0.49 -18.02
C LEU A 506 -8.87 0.65 -18.54
N VAL A 507 -10.17 0.67 -18.18
CA VAL A 507 -11.10 1.77 -18.50
C VAL A 507 -10.62 3.09 -17.89
N ALA A 508 -10.29 3.09 -16.59
CA ALA A 508 -9.82 4.30 -15.89
C ALA A 508 -8.49 4.82 -16.48
N LEU A 509 -7.60 3.92 -16.89
CA LEU A 509 -6.33 4.23 -17.57
C LEU A 509 -6.49 4.55 -19.07
N ARG A 510 -7.72 4.50 -19.60
CA ARG A 510 -8.04 4.69 -21.03
C ARG A 510 -7.28 3.73 -21.98
N ILE A 511 -6.90 2.55 -21.48
CA ILE A 511 -6.27 1.50 -22.27
C ILE A 511 -7.36 0.68 -22.96
N ARG A 512 -7.29 0.58 -24.29
CA ARG A 512 -8.11 -0.36 -25.06
C ARG A 512 -7.32 -1.66 -25.28
N PRO A 513 -7.65 -2.78 -24.60
CA PRO A 513 -7.03 -4.07 -24.90
C PRO A 513 -7.42 -4.55 -26.31
N GLY A 514 -6.57 -5.37 -26.93
CA GLY A 514 -6.85 -5.96 -28.24
C GLY A 514 -7.92 -7.05 -28.19
N LEU A 515 -8.53 -7.36 -29.33
CA LEU A 515 -9.65 -8.31 -29.47
C LEU A 515 -9.35 -9.66 -28.77
N GLN A 516 -8.22 -10.28 -29.09
CA GLN A 516 -7.77 -11.56 -28.52
C GLN A 516 -7.66 -11.56 -26.99
N TRP A 517 -7.33 -10.41 -26.39
CA TRP A 517 -7.24 -10.26 -24.93
C TRP A 517 -8.64 -10.24 -24.31
N MET A 518 -9.57 -9.52 -24.95
CA MET A 518 -10.96 -9.44 -24.50
C MET A 518 -11.69 -10.78 -24.66
N GLU A 519 -11.51 -11.47 -25.78
CA GLU A 519 -12.07 -12.81 -26.01
C GLU A 519 -11.60 -13.79 -24.92
N ALA A 520 -10.29 -13.86 -24.66
CA ALA A 520 -9.74 -14.71 -23.60
C ALA A 520 -10.25 -14.33 -22.21
N CYS A 521 -10.39 -13.04 -21.91
CA CYS A 521 -10.92 -12.55 -20.63
C CYS A 521 -12.40 -12.93 -20.44
N LEU A 522 -13.22 -12.79 -21.48
CA LEU A 522 -14.65 -13.13 -21.43
C LEU A 522 -14.90 -14.63 -21.34
N LEU A 523 -14.16 -15.45 -22.10
CA LEU A 523 -14.21 -16.92 -21.99
C LEU A 523 -13.82 -17.39 -20.56
N ALA A 524 -12.84 -16.74 -19.94
CA ALA A 524 -12.48 -17.03 -18.55
C ALA A 524 -13.57 -16.60 -17.54
N LEU A 525 -14.21 -15.46 -17.78
CA LEU A 525 -15.32 -14.95 -16.96
C LEU A 525 -16.60 -15.77 -17.14
N GLU A 526 -16.87 -16.31 -18.32
CA GLU A 526 -18.07 -17.11 -18.64
C GLU A 526 -18.23 -18.29 -17.70
N SER A 527 -17.16 -19.09 -17.56
CA SER A 527 -17.10 -20.24 -16.64
C SER A 527 -17.32 -19.89 -15.16
N LYS A 528 -17.12 -18.62 -14.78
CA LYS A 528 -17.24 -18.11 -13.41
C LYS A 528 -18.39 -17.13 -13.23
N LEU A 529 -19.22 -16.92 -14.27
CA LEU A 529 -20.26 -15.90 -14.24
C LEU A 529 -21.34 -16.23 -13.19
N ALA A 530 -21.57 -17.52 -12.93
CA ALA A 530 -22.46 -18.00 -11.88
C ALA A 530 -22.02 -17.57 -10.46
N GLU A 531 -20.71 -17.44 -10.22
CA GLU A 531 -20.10 -17.06 -8.94
C GLU A 531 -20.15 -15.54 -8.67
N LEU A 532 -20.41 -14.72 -9.70
CA LEU A 532 -20.38 -13.27 -9.56
C LEU A 532 -21.60 -12.72 -8.82
N GLU A 533 -21.33 -11.91 -7.79
CA GLU A 533 -22.31 -11.09 -7.09
C GLU A 533 -22.82 -9.93 -7.95
N ALA A 534 -24.05 -9.48 -7.70
CA ALA A 534 -24.71 -8.40 -8.43
C ALA A 534 -23.87 -7.11 -8.59
N PRO A 535 -23.14 -6.58 -7.56
CA PRO A 535 -22.33 -5.38 -7.74
C PRO A 535 -21.19 -5.58 -8.74
N VAL A 536 -20.52 -6.73 -8.71
CA VAL A 536 -19.40 -7.07 -9.60
C VAL A 536 -19.89 -7.32 -11.03
N LEU A 537 -21.09 -7.87 -11.18
CA LEU A 537 -21.77 -8.03 -12.47
C LEU A 537 -22.09 -6.66 -13.11
N CYS A 538 -22.54 -5.69 -12.32
CA CYS A 538 -22.79 -4.31 -12.76
C CYS A 538 -21.50 -3.61 -13.19
N ASP A 539 -20.43 -3.74 -12.39
CA ASP A 539 -19.09 -3.23 -12.70
C ASP A 539 -18.55 -3.80 -14.02
N LEU A 540 -18.73 -5.11 -14.26
CA LEU A 540 -18.37 -5.78 -15.52
C LEU A 540 -19.15 -5.20 -16.71
N ALA A 541 -20.48 -5.08 -16.58
CA ALA A 541 -21.34 -4.52 -17.62
C ALA A 541 -20.91 -3.10 -18.03
N TRP A 542 -20.65 -2.25 -17.03
CA TRP A 542 -20.15 -0.90 -17.23
C TRP A 542 -18.78 -0.88 -17.89
N ALA A 543 -17.87 -1.76 -17.48
CA ALA A 543 -16.53 -1.83 -18.06
C ALA A 543 -16.58 -2.22 -19.55
N LEU A 544 -17.38 -3.23 -19.92
CA LEU A 544 -17.57 -3.64 -21.32
C LEU A 544 -18.18 -2.51 -22.17
N ALA A 545 -19.23 -1.87 -21.65
CA ALA A 545 -19.89 -0.74 -22.30
C ALA A 545 -18.93 0.45 -22.52
N ARG A 546 -18.07 0.76 -21.54
CA ARG A 546 -17.03 1.81 -21.63
C ARG A 546 -15.89 1.45 -22.59
N LEU A 547 -15.49 0.17 -22.66
CA LEU A 547 -14.51 -0.31 -23.63
C LEU A 547 -15.07 -0.40 -25.06
N GLN A 548 -16.40 -0.28 -25.23
CA GLN A 548 -17.11 -0.42 -26.51
C GLN A 548 -16.89 -1.81 -27.15
N TYR A 549 -16.69 -2.84 -26.31
CA TYR A 549 -16.48 -4.21 -26.77
C TYR A 549 -17.81 -4.96 -26.79
N GLN A 550 -18.18 -5.53 -27.93
CA GLN A 550 -19.38 -6.37 -28.05
C GLN A 550 -19.02 -7.85 -27.84
N PRO A 551 -19.58 -8.52 -26.82
CA PRO A 551 -19.40 -9.96 -26.62
C PRO A 551 -20.11 -10.79 -27.70
N SER A 552 -19.82 -12.09 -27.76
CA SER A 552 -20.59 -13.04 -28.57
C SER A 552 -22.05 -13.12 -28.09
N LEU A 553 -22.95 -13.55 -28.98
CA LEU A 553 -24.38 -13.72 -28.66
C LEU A 553 -24.57 -14.71 -27.49
N GLU A 554 -23.91 -15.86 -27.56
CA GLU A 554 -23.94 -16.91 -26.52
C GLU A 554 -23.52 -16.36 -25.14
N TRP A 555 -22.41 -15.61 -25.09
CA TRP A 555 -21.96 -14.99 -23.84
C TRP A 555 -22.96 -13.94 -23.34
N ALA A 556 -23.53 -13.14 -24.24
CA ALA A 556 -24.54 -12.13 -23.90
C ALA A 556 -25.84 -12.75 -23.37
N GLU A 557 -26.26 -13.90 -23.89
CA GLU A 557 -27.42 -14.65 -23.39
C GLU A 557 -27.15 -15.21 -21.98
N CYS A 558 -25.98 -15.83 -21.76
CA CYS A 558 -25.53 -16.26 -20.42
C CYS A 558 -25.48 -15.09 -19.42
N PHE A 559 -24.94 -13.94 -19.85
CA PHE A 559 -24.90 -12.71 -19.05
C PHE A 559 -26.29 -12.20 -18.68
N THR A 560 -27.19 -12.12 -19.67
CA THR A 560 -28.57 -11.64 -19.50
C THR A 560 -29.37 -12.58 -18.59
N SER A 561 -29.18 -13.89 -18.73
CA SER A 561 -29.74 -14.92 -17.86
C SER A 561 -29.28 -14.75 -16.40
N LYS A 562 -27.99 -14.47 -16.18
CA LYS A 562 -27.48 -14.18 -14.82
C LYS A 562 -28.05 -12.89 -14.24
N CYS A 563 -28.21 -11.82 -15.04
CA CYS A 563 -28.85 -10.58 -14.60
C CYS A 563 -30.29 -10.81 -14.09
N LEU A 564 -31.07 -11.65 -14.76
CA LEU A 564 -32.44 -12.01 -14.32
C LEU A 564 -32.48 -12.62 -12.91
N THR A 565 -31.47 -13.42 -12.54
CA THR A 565 -31.43 -14.04 -11.19
C THR A 565 -31.32 -13.03 -10.05
N PHE A 566 -30.91 -11.79 -10.33
CA PHE A 566 -30.74 -10.74 -9.33
C PHE A 566 -31.86 -9.69 -9.34
N GLN A 567 -32.89 -9.82 -10.18
CA GLN A 567 -33.96 -8.83 -10.37
C GLN A 567 -34.56 -8.26 -9.07
N GLY A 568 -34.80 -9.11 -8.05
CA GLY A 568 -35.36 -8.69 -6.76
C GLY A 568 -34.34 -8.19 -5.71
N SER A 569 -33.06 -8.14 -6.05
CA SER A 569 -31.94 -7.82 -5.12
C SER A 569 -31.09 -6.63 -5.56
N LEU A 570 -31.31 -6.12 -6.77
CA LEU A 570 -30.59 -4.97 -7.32
C LEU A 570 -31.11 -3.67 -6.69
N THR A 571 -30.19 -2.78 -6.35
CA THR A 571 -30.55 -1.39 -6.02
C THR A 571 -30.95 -0.62 -7.29
N ASP A 572 -31.69 0.47 -7.14
CA ASP A 572 -32.08 1.32 -8.28
C ASP A 572 -30.87 1.76 -9.10
N GLN A 573 -29.79 2.19 -8.43
CA GLN A 573 -28.53 2.59 -9.09
C GLN A 573 -27.92 1.47 -9.94
N GLN A 574 -27.92 0.23 -9.44
CA GLN A 574 -27.43 -0.94 -10.19
C GLN A 574 -28.35 -1.25 -11.38
N THR A 575 -29.66 -1.13 -11.20
CA THR A 575 -30.68 -1.34 -12.23
C THR A 575 -30.54 -0.31 -13.37
N PHE A 576 -30.32 0.98 -13.05
CA PHE A 576 -30.00 2.01 -14.04
C PHE A 576 -28.68 1.72 -14.78
N LEU A 577 -27.64 1.27 -14.07
CA LEU A 577 -26.33 0.97 -14.66
C LEU A 577 -26.40 -0.21 -15.64
N LEU A 578 -27.13 -1.27 -15.27
CA LEU A 578 -27.37 -2.43 -16.15
C LEU A 578 -28.22 -2.05 -17.36
N ALA A 579 -29.32 -1.31 -17.19
CA ALA A 579 -30.14 -0.84 -18.31
C ALA A 579 -29.33 -0.01 -19.32
N TRP A 580 -28.45 0.87 -18.82
CA TRP A 580 -27.52 1.62 -19.67
C TRP A 580 -26.52 0.71 -20.39
N ALA A 581 -25.89 -0.22 -19.67
CA ALA A 581 -24.90 -1.12 -20.25
C ALA A 581 -25.50 -2.02 -21.34
N HIS A 582 -26.69 -2.59 -21.12
CA HIS A 582 -27.42 -3.37 -22.14
C HIS A 582 -27.68 -2.54 -23.41
N ARG A 583 -28.16 -1.29 -23.28
CA ARG A 583 -28.37 -0.38 -24.42
C ARG A 583 -27.07 -0.04 -25.15
N GLN A 584 -26.01 0.26 -24.40
CA GLN A 584 -24.71 0.65 -24.96
C GLN A 584 -24.01 -0.52 -25.68
N LEU A 585 -24.19 -1.74 -25.19
CA LEU A 585 -23.69 -2.98 -25.79
C LEU A 585 -24.59 -3.53 -26.91
N ARG A 586 -25.84 -3.03 -27.02
CA ARG A 586 -26.91 -3.50 -27.90
C ARG A 586 -27.37 -4.94 -27.62
N LEU A 587 -27.41 -5.31 -26.35
CA LEU A 587 -27.96 -6.60 -25.91
C LEU A 587 -29.49 -6.53 -25.84
N SER A 588 -30.14 -7.69 -25.82
CA SER A 588 -31.55 -7.79 -25.43
C SER A 588 -31.75 -7.19 -24.04
N LEU A 589 -32.83 -6.43 -23.85
CA LEU A 589 -33.20 -5.86 -22.56
C LEU A 589 -34.17 -6.83 -21.85
N PRO A 590 -33.79 -7.40 -20.69
CA PRO A 590 -34.72 -8.07 -19.79
C PRO A 590 -35.97 -7.23 -19.55
N ASP A 591 -37.14 -7.87 -19.44
CA ASP A 591 -38.42 -7.16 -19.28
C ASP A 591 -38.40 -6.18 -18.09
N PHE A 592 -37.77 -6.56 -16.98
CA PHE A 592 -37.61 -5.69 -15.81
C PHE A 592 -36.77 -4.43 -16.04
N LEU A 593 -35.89 -4.42 -17.06
CA LEU A 593 -35.09 -3.25 -17.46
C LEU A 593 -35.75 -2.39 -18.56
N GLN A 594 -36.83 -2.86 -19.18
CA GLN A 594 -37.54 -2.12 -20.23
C GLN A 594 -38.26 -0.88 -19.66
N HIS A 595 -38.73 -0.94 -18.41
CA HIS A 595 -39.41 0.16 -17.73
C HIS A 595 -38.49 1.30 -17.28
N VAL A 596 -37.16 1.14 -17.39
CA VAL A 596 -36.18 2.13 -16.93
C VAL A 596 -36.10 3.31 -17.92
N PRO A 597 -36.54 4.53 -17.54
CA PRO A 597 -36.62 5.65 -18.48
C PRO A 597 -35.23 6.17 -18.87
N GLU A 598 -35.01 6.35 -20.17
CA GLU A 598 -33.70 6.71 -20.74
C GLU A 598 -33.11 8.03 -20.21
N LYS A 599 -33.96 8.99 -19.84
CA LYS A 599 -33.55 10.27 -19.24
C LYS A 599 -32.98 10.14 -17.83
N ALA A 600 -33.34 9.11 -17.07
CA ALA A 600 -32.89 8.92 -15.69
C ALA A 600 -31.45 8.36 -15.56
N ILE A 601 -30.85 7.97 -16.68
CA ILE A 601 -29.53 7.33 -16.72
C ILE A 601 -28.37 8.35 -16.63
N HIS A 602 -28.58 9.58 -17.09
CA HIS A 602 -27.52 10.59 -17.22
C HIS A 602 -26.84 11.09 -15.92
N PRO A 603 -27.52 11.29 -14.77
CA PRO A 603 -26.88 11.90 -13.60
C PRO A 603 -25.86 11.00 -12.89
N PHE A 604 -25.85 9.69 -13.15
CA PHE A 604 -24.98 8.72 -12.47
C PHE A 604 -23.67 8.39 -13.23
N LEU A 605 -23.41 9.03 -14.38
CA LEU A 605 -22.30 8.69 -15.28
C LEU A 605 -21.07 9.62 -15.20
N THR A 606 -21.03 10.54 -14.23
CA THR A 606 -19.89 11.44 -14.01
C THR A 606 -18.61 10.68 -13.59
N PRO A 607 -17.40 11.13 -13.99
CA PRO A 607 -16.18 10.31 -13.85
C PRO A 607 -15.65 10.17 -12.41
N ASP A 608 -16.18 10.92 -11.45
CA ASP A 608 -15.68 10.96 -10.09
C ASP A 608 -16.08 9.70 -9.31
N GLY A 609 -15.15 8.73 -9.28
CA GLY A 609 -15.23 7.43 -8.62
C GLY A 609 -15.43 7.51 -7.10
N SER A 610 -16.66 7.90 -6.73
CA SER A 610 -17.22 8.05 -5.40
C SER A 610 -18.29 6.99 -5.07
N HIS A 611 -18.43 5.96 -5.92
CA HIS A 611 -19.12 4.72 -5.58
C HIS A 611 -18.34 3.96 -4.48
N ARG A 612 -18.54 4.37 -3.22
CA ARG A 612 -18.45 3.62 -1.94
C ARG A 612 -18.31 4.60 -0.77
N ASN A 613 -19.44 5.13 -0.31
CA ASN A 613 -19.81 5.26 1.10
C ASN A 613 -21.11 6.06 1.24
N ILE A 614 -22.11 5.48 1.92
CA ILE A 614 -22.81 6.02 3.09
C ILE A 614 -23.91 5.01 3.44
N GLY A 615 -24.05 4.69 4.72
CA GLY A 615 -25.15 3.87 5.23
C GLY A 615 -26.35 4.72 5.63
N THR A 616 -27.53 4.13 5.52
CA THR A 616 -28.74 4.37 6.34
C THR A 616 -28.85 5.74 7.04
N THR A 617 -29.51 6.70 6.41
CA THR A 617 -30.36 7.68 7.10
C THR A 617 -31.66 7.81 6.30
N SER A 618 -32.80 7.83 7.00
CA SER A 618 -34.14 7.77 6.42
C SER A 618 -34.72 9.16 6.13
N ASP A 619 -35.75 9.16 5.28
CA ASP A 619 -36.84 10.15 5.14
C ASP A 619 -36.50 11.62 4.83
N VAL A 620 -37.07 12.15 3.74
CA VAL A 620 -38.11 13.20 3.75
C VAL A 620 -38.73 13.32 2.33
N ASP A 621 -39.98 13.79 2.29
CA ASP A 621 -40.97 13.69 1.22
C ASP A 621 -40.67 14.21 -0.20
N THR A 622 -41.45 13.63 -1.11
CA THR A 622 -41.77 14.11 -2.45
C THR A 622 -42.41 15.51 -2.47
N SER A 623 -42.03 16.35 -3.45
CA SER A 623 -42.93 17.04 -4.42
C SER A 623 -42.39 18.40 -4.85
N GLN A 624 -42.09 18.58 -6.15
CA GLN A 624 -42.60 19.71 -6.96
C GLN A 624 -42.07 19.72 -8.42
N LEU A 625 -42.90 20.32 -9.29
CA LEU A 625 -42.61 20.84 -10.64
C LEU A 625 -42.47 19.85 -11.81
N GLN A 626 -43.64 19.53 -12.36
CA GLN A 626 -43.86 19.20 -13.76
C GLN A 626 -44.29 20.48 -14.54
N MET A 627 -44.10 20.48 -15.87
CA MET A 627 -44.48 21.48 -16.90
C MET A 627 -43.43 22.50 -17.36
N ILE A 628 -43.01 22.39 -18.64
CA ILE A 628 -43.33 23.34 -19.72
C ILE A 628 -43.02 22.71 -21.09
N SER A 629 -44.05 22.75 -21.96
CA SER A 629 -44.14 22.70 -23.44
C SER A 629 -43.03 22.15 -24.35
N ASP A 630 -43.53 21.33 -25.29
CA ASP A 630 -43.03 20.96 -26.62
C ASP A 630 -42.49 22.08 -27.53
N GLY A 631 -41.75 21.67 -28.59
CA GLY A 631 -41.57 22.47 -29.80
C GLY A 631 -40.65 21.87 -30.89
N VAL A 632 -41.25 21.31 -31.97
CA VAL A 632 -40.68 21.15 -33.35
C VAL A 632 -39.47 20.19 -33.52
N GLY A 633 -39.35 19.33 -34.55
CA GLY A 633 -40.23 18.98 -35.67
C GLY A 633 -39.60 17.92 -36.58
N ARG A 634 -40.41 17.10 -37.27
CA ARG A 634 -39.95 16.01 -38.16
C ARG A 634 -39.42 16.53 -39.51
N ARG A 635 -38.36 15.92 -40.05
CA ARG A 635 -38.18 15.67 -41.49
C ARG A 635 -37.48 14.33 -41.74
N SER A 636 -37.83 13.67 -42.85
CA SER A 636 -37.47 12.28 -43.16
C SER A 636 -36.82 12.15 -44.55
N ALA A 637 -35.89 11.19 -44.69
CA ALA A 637 -35.51 10.49 -45.94
C ALA A 637 -34.93 11.36 -47.10
N PRO A 638 -34.40 10.76 -48.20
CA PRO A 638 -34.16 9.34 -48.52
C PRO A 638 -32.65 9.00 -48.63
N VAL A 639 -32.17 7.76 -48.42
CA VAL A 639 -32.28 6.53 -49.25
C VAL A 639 -31.86 6.72 -50.72
N LEU A 640 -30.67 6.21 -51.06
CA LEU A 640 -30.32 5.79 -52.43
C LEU A 640 -29.59 4.43 -52.38
N ARG A 641 -29.95 3.54 -53.31
CA ARG A 641 -29.40 2.19 -53.51
C ARG A 641 -28.46 2.17 -54.72
N ALA A 642 -27.44 1.29 -54.67
CA ALA A 642 -26.72 0.60 -55.76
C ALA A 642 -25.21 0.53 -55.43
N GLY A 643 -24.48 -0.57 -55.67
CA GLY A 643 -24.88 -1.90 -56.13
C GLY A 643 -23.68 -2.88 -56.17
N GLN A 644 -23.98 -4.19 -56.23
CA GLN A 644 -23.24 -5.29 -56.91
C GLN A 644 -21.68 -5.28 -56.92
N SER A 645 -21.04 -6.17 -56.14
CA SER A 645 -20.45 -7.47 -56.58
C SER A 645 -19.05 -7.37 -57.25
N VAL A 646 -17.93 -7.77 -56.61
CA VAL A 646 -17.38 -9.17 -56.48
C VAL A 646 -16.73 -9.68 -57.80
N PRO A 647 -15.58 -10.40 -57.83
CA PRO A 647 -14.49 -10.62 -56.85
C PRO A 647 -13.03 -10.49 -57.39
N GLY A 648 -12.06 -10.51 -56.46
CA GLY A 648 -10.89 -11.43 -56.53
C GLY A 648 -9.69 -11.12 -57.43
N THR A 649 -8.51 -10.95 -56.82
CA THR A 649 -7.29 -11.77 -57.06
C THR A 649 -6.13 -11.38 -56.14
N LYS A 650 -5.41 -12.41 -55.65
CA LYS A 650 -4.01 -12.43 -55.18
C LYS A 650 -3.30 -13.46 -56.10
N PRO A 651 -1.94 -13.54 -56.25
CA PRO A 651 -0.94 -13.42 -55.18
C PRO A 651 0.47 -12.91 -55.61
N SER A 652 1.49 -13.24 -54.79
CA SER A 652 2.96 -13.23 -55.04
C SER A 652 3.64 -11.87 -55.30
N VAL A 653 4.54 -11.38 -54.43
CA VAL A 653 5.89 -11.87 -54.06
C VAL A 653 6.95 -11.61 -55.13
N LEU A 654 7.76 -10.56 -54.94
CA LEU A 654 9.23 -10.62 -55.01
C LEU A 654 9.87 -9.29 -54.55
N GLN A 655 11.10 -9.45 -54.09
CA GLN A 655 12.04 -8.52 -53.47
C GLN A 655 12.53 -7.41 -54.42
N SER A 656 12.88 -6.22 -53.89
CA SER A 656 14.26 -5.67 -53.93
C SER A 656 14.35 -4.23 -53.38
N GLN A 657 15.39 -3.99 -52.56
CA GLN A 657 16.16 -2.75 -52.32
C GLN A 657 15.44 -1.38 -52.22
N VAL A 658 15.42 -0.68 -51.07
CA VAL A 658 16.50 -0.10 -50.21
C VAL A 658 16.80 1.38 -50.52
N SER A 659 16.54 2.21 -49.50
CA SER A 659 17.13 3.54 -49.21
C SER A 659 17.03 4.67 -50.25
N LYS A 660 16.07 5.59 -50.04
CA LYS A 660 16.35 6.99 -49.60
C LYS A 660 15.06 7.81 -49.48
N LEU A 661 14.69 8.21 -48.26
CA LEU A 661 14.34 9.60 -47.89
C LEU A 661 14.02 9.66 -46.39
N LEU A 662 15.02 10.16 -45.64
CA LEU A 662 14.94 10.85 -44.33
C LEU A 662 13.92 10.31 -43.30
N GLN A 663 14.45 9.57 -42.32
CA GLN A 663 13.80 9.23 -41.03
C GLN A 663 13.77 10.43 -40.07
#